data_AF-A0ABD3QEA0-F1
#
_entry.id   AF-A0ABD3QEA0-F1
#
_cell.length_a   1.000
_cell.length_b   1.000
_cell.length_c   1.000
_cell.angle_alpha   90.00
_cell.angle_beta   90.00
_cell.angle_gamma   90.00
#
_symmetry.space_group_name_H-M   'P 1'
#
loop_
_entity.id
_entity.type
_entity.pdbx_description
1 polymer ?
#
loop_
_entity_poly.entity_id
_entity_poly.type
_entity_poly.pdbx_seq_one_letter_code
_entity_poly.pdbx_strand_id
1 'polypeptide(L)'
;MLYLLSLTFARVILSIPPQKIRVCVVDLSQKQIDAWNSADLPIYEPGLPAVVEECRGRNLFFSTDIDTEIKAADIIFISVNTPTKTMGIGAGRAANIKNCELCARKIAQVSESDKIIVEKSTVPVRTAEAVRRVLECNEKGLKFQVLSNPEFLAEGTAIPDLMKPDRVLIGGVQDEAGLAAAEKLVSVYANWVPREQIITTNLWSSELSKLVANAFLAQRVSSINSISALCEATGADISEISRAVGKDARIGNRFLNSSIGFGGSCFQKDILNLVYLCETYGLKECAEYWNQVIVMNDYQKKRFSEKMVSNMFNTVTGKKIAILGYAFKKDTGDVRETPSMFVVRDLVLEQARIHVYDPQVKREDMWTEMEYTVQMSEATHPGLDAAVTTSPDAYTACADAHAFAVLTEWDEFKNLDFQRIYDSMAKPAFVFDGRNLLDHAKLRKIGFEVKKRGTSEDSKRKDTTAGDENQLRSPFLFDAVVDIEVHQPSTPLETMLPTSMFALSSIRRMTPSWLSAAATHAPTLLSSPPPLHQPIRHRSNRSRRGLYDGKDVRFGNNVPFSMKKTRRRWNPNVQYKRLYSEVLDEMIRFHVTAAALRSIDKAGGLDNYLLTSPHVTTKGEGEGQKVRNRIIQKMRHKEELKKQAIARGESTDAWDDKIVLIGKKIKPQTTANADQE
;
A
#
# COMPACT_ATOMS: atom_id res chain seq x y z
N MET A 1 -11.18 15.39 -0.26
CA MET A 1 -11.14 15.14 1.21
C MET A 1 -11.50 16.37 2.04
N LEU A 2 -10.79 17.50 1.96
CA LEU A 2 -11.14 18.77 2.67
C LEU A 2 -12.61 19.20 2.46
N TYR A 3 -13.17 18.87 1.30
CA TYR A 3 -14.46 19.35 0.80
C TYR A 3 -15.66 18.42 1.08
N LEU A 4 -15.45 17.17 1.48
CA LEU A 4 -16.53 16.30 1.97
C LEU A 4 -16.85 16.61 3.45
N LEU A 5 -15.93 17.28 4.16
CA LEU A 5 -16.10 17.65 5.56
C LEU A 5 -17.05 18.85 5.76
N SER A 6 -17.19 19.73 4.76
CA SER A 6 -18.25 20.75 4.73
C SER A 6 -19.65 20.12 4.67
N LEU A 7 -19.76 18.90 4.12
CA LEU A 7 -21.02 18.18 4.00
C LEU A 7 -21.59 17.76 5.34
N THR A 8 -20.75 17.43 6.33
CA THR A 8 -21.30 17.05 7.64
C THR A 8 -22.11 18.17 8.28
N PHE A 9 -21.83 19.41 7.90
CA PHE A 9 -22.62 20.54 8.32
C PHE A 9 -23.88 20.74 7.49
N ALA A 10 -23.96 20.22 6.26
CA ALA A 10 -25.11 20.34 5.39
C ALA A 10 -26.43 19.91 6.08
N ARG A 11 -26.41 18.84 6.89
CA ARG A 11 -27.55 18.42 7.73
C ARG A 11 -27.67 19.17 9.05
N VAL A 12 -26.57 19.53 9.72
CA VAL A 12 -26.58 20.47 10.88
C VAL A 12 -27.35 21.73 10.51
N ILE A 13 -27.17 22.19 9.28
CA ILE A 13 -27.66 23.46 8.75
C ILE A 13 -29.11 23.32 8.24
N LEU A 14 -29.50 22.16 7.70
CA LEU A 14 -30.90 21.87 7.31
C LEU A 14 -31.81 21.50 8.49
N SER A 15 -31.31 20.76 9.47
CA SER A 15 -32.12 20.18 10.56
C SER A 15 -32.22 21.06 11.80
N ILE A 16 -31.42 22.12 11.88
CA ILE A 16 -31.41 23.05 13.01
C ILE A 16 -31.93 24.41 12.54
N PRO A 17 -32.89 25.02 13.27
CA PRO A 17 -33.34 26.37 12.95
C PRO A 17 -32.15 27.33 12.76
N PRO A 18 -32.15 28.19 11.71
CA PRO A 18 -31.02 29.06 11.40
C PRO A 18 -30.58 29.96 12.57
N GLN A 19 -31.48 30.23 13.53
CA GLN A 19 -31.18 31.03 14.71
C GLN A 19 -30.36 30.31 15.79
N LYS A 20 -30.18 28.98 15.71
CA LYS A 20 -29.52 28.20 16.77
C LYS A 20 -28.04 27.89 16.50
N ILE A 21 -27.66 27.63 15.24
CA ILE A 21 -26.26 27.33 14.87
C ILE A 21 -25.91 28.04 13.57
N ARG A 22 -24.82 28.80 13.60
CA ARG A 22 -24.17 29.39 12.44
C ARG A 22 -22.93 28.55 12.08
N VAL A 23 -22.80 28.16 10.82
CA VAL A 23 -21.64 27.43 10.32
C VAL A 23 -20.90 28.27 9.29
N CYS A 24 -19.61 28.49 9.50
CA CYS A 24 -18.73 29.11 8.52
C CYS A 24 -17.60 28.13 8.18
N VAL A 25 -17.47 27.81 6.89
CA VAL A 25 -16.36 27.03 6.35
C VAL A 25 -15.29 28.00 5.88
N VAL A 26 -14.06 27.82 6.35
CA VAL A 26 -12.93 28.67 5.99
C VAL A 26 -11.81 27.88 5.34
N ASP A 27 -11.17 28.48 4.35
CA ASP A 27 -10.00 27.92 3.66
C ASP A 27 -9.03 29.06 3.29
N LEU A 28 -7.74 28.75 3.19
CA LEU A 28 -6.72 29.69 2.71
C LEU A 28 -6.84 29.94 1.19
N SER A 29 -7.46 29.02 0.46
CA SER A 29 -7.63 29.10 -0.98
C SER A 29 -8.85 29.94 -1.36
N GLN A 30 -8.60 31.19 -1.75
CA GLN A 30 -9.64 32.07 -2.28
C GLN A 30 -10.40 31.42 -3.44
N LYS A 31 -9.68 30.80 -4.39
CA LYS A 31 -10.26 30.06 -5.51
C LYS A 31 -11.30 29.03 -5.08
N GLN A 32 -11.03 28.31 -3.99
CA GLN A 32 -11.95 27.26 -3.51
C GLN A 32 -13.17 27.87 -2.81
N ILE A 33 -12.97 28.91 -2.01
CA ILE A 33 -14.07 29.65 -1.38
C ILE A 33 -14.98 30.32 -2.42
N ASP A 34 -14.41 30.87 -3.49
CA ASP A 34 -15.17 31.45 -4.60
C ASP A 34 -16.02 30.38 -5.29
N ALA A 35 -15.45 29.19 -5.55
CA ALA A 35 -16.18 28.07 -6.12
C ALA A 35 -17.35 27.63 -5.21
N TRP A 36 -17.13 27.52 -3.89
CA TRP A 36 -18.19 27.22 -2.91
C TRP A 36 -19.27 28.30 -2.82
N ASN A 37 -18.96 29.55 -3.17
CA ASN A 37 -19.92 30.64 -3.24
C ASN A 37 -20.59 30.77 -4.63
N SER A 38 -20.16 29.97 -5.61
CA SER A 38 -20.71 29.96 -6.98
C SER A 38 -21.78 28.87 -7.19
N ALA A 39 -22.41 28.85 -8.36
CA ALA A 39 -23.29 27.73 -8.74
C ALA A 39 -22.50 26.44 -9.03
N ASP A 40 -21.25 26.57 -9.49
CA ASP A 40 -20.38 25.47 -9.87
C ASP A 40 -19.50 25.07 -8.67
N LEU A 41 -20.00 24.14 -7.87
CA LEU A 41 -19.29 23.66 -6.68
C LEU A 41 -17.95 22.99 -7.05
N PRO A 42 -16.93 23.07 -6.19
CA PRO A 42 -15.59 22.54 -6.49
C PRO A 42 -15.52 21.01 -6.49
N ILE A 43 -16.60 20.32 -6.08
CA ILE A 43 -16.71 18.87 -6.06
C ILE A 43 -18.07 18.42 -6.60
N TYR A 44 -18.08 17.25 -7.25
CA TYR A 44 -19.30 16.57 -7.64
C TYR A 44 -19.69 15.54 -6.58
N GLU A 45 -20.89 15.68 -6.03
CA GLU A 45 -21.50 14.71 -5.12
C GLU A 45 -23.01 14.72 -5.33
N PRO A 46 -23.66 13.57 -5.56
CA PRO A 46 -25.10 13.52 -5.79
C PRO A 46 -25.91 14.15 -4.64
N GLY A 47 -26.77 15.11 -4.99
CA GLY A 47 -27.62 15.84 -4.03
C GLY A 47 -26.95 17.00 -3.30
N LEU A 48 -25.63 17.19 -3.45
CA LEU A 48 -24.92 18.27 -2.78
C LEU A 48 -25.36 19.68 -3.22
N PRO A 49 -25.48 20.01 -4.53
CA PRO A 49 -25.84 21.36 -4.95
C PRO A 49 -27.12 21.88 -4.30
N ALA A 50 -28.15 21.03 -4.24
CA ALA A 50 -29.43 21.36 -3.62
C ALA A 50 -29.30 21.73 -2.14
N VAL A 51 -28.47 21.00 -1.38
CA VAL A 51 -28.28 21.29 0.04
C VAL A 51 -27.48 22.58 0.26
N VAL A 52 -26.41 22.82 -0.52
CA VAL A 52 -25.65 24.07 -0.39
C VAL A 52 -26.53 25.26 -0.72
N GLU A 53 -27.30 25.19 -1.81
CA GLU A 53 -28.16 26.26 -2.27
C GLU A 53 -29.23 26.63 -1.22
N GLU A 54 -29.86 25.64 -0.58
CA GLU A 54 -30.88 25.88 0.45
C GLU A 54 -30.33 26.62 1.68
N CYS A 55 -29.06 26.43 1.98
CA CYS A 55 -28.43 26.80 3.23
C CYS A 55 -27.51 28.02 3.16
N ARG A 56 -26.86 28.22 2.00
CA ARG A 56 -25.84 29.25 1.78
C ARG A 56 -26.46 30.64 1.94
N GLY A 57 -25.81 31.47 2.74
CA GLY A 57 -26.28 32.83 3.05
C GLY A 57 -27.36 32.89 4.13
N ARG A 58 -27.87 31.76 4.63
CA ARG A 58 -28.80 31.70 5.78
C ARG A 58 -28.06 31.37 7.06
N ASN A 59 -27.48 30.18 7.12
CA ASN A 59 -26.69 29.69 8.26
C ASN A 59 -25.44 28.91 7.82
N LEU A 60 -25.21 28.76 6.51
CA LEU A 60 -23.96 28.30 5.91
C LEU A 60 -23.23 29.47 5.23
N PHE A 61 -21.97 29.66 5.59
CA PHE A 61 -21.11 30.69 5.02
C PHE A 61 -19.77 30.09 4.59
N PHE A 62 -19.15 30.70 3.59
CA PHE A 62 -17.81 30.36 3.12
C PHE A 62 -16.96 31.63 3.09
N SER A 63 -15.79 31.60 3.74
CA SER A 63 -14.96 32.79 3.91
C SER A 63 -13.46 32.46 3.87
N THR A 64 -12.64 33.43 3.48
CA THR A 64 -11.18 33.37 3.66
C THR A 64 -10.71 34.09 4.93
N ASP A 65 -11.61 34.77 5.64
CA ASP A 65 -11.32 35.42 6.92
C ASP A 65 -11.34 34.41 8.09
N ILE A 66 -10.27 33.63 8.17
CA ILE A 66 -10.09 32.59 9.18
C ILE A 66 -10.07 33.19 10.60
N ASP A 67 -9.47 34.36 10.78
CA ASP A 67 -9.19 34.90 12.12
C ASP A 67 -10.48 35.34 12.81
N THR A 68 -11.33 36.08 12.08
CA THR A 68 -12.64 36.52 12.58
C THR A 68 -13.52 35.32 12.94
N GLU A 69 -13.53 34.27 12.10
CA GLU A 69 -14.33 33.08 12.34
C GLU A 69 -13.82 32.25 13.52
N ILE A 70 -12.50 32.15 13.73
CA ILE A 70 -11.92 31.51 14.92
C ILE A 70 -12.38 32.25 16.19
N LYS A 71 -12.35 33.58 16.19
CA LYS A 71 -12.76 34.38 17.36
C LYS A 71 -14.22 34.11 17.73
N ALA A 72 -15.11 34.15 16.73
CA ALA A 72 -16.55 34.00 16.90
C ALA A 72 -17.00 32.57 17.25
N ALA A 73 -16.21 31.54 16.91
CA ALA A 73 -16.64 30.15 17.06
C ALA A 73 -16.55 29.60 18.50
N ASP A 74 -17.58 28.84 18.89
CA ASP A 74 -17.58 27.99 20.10
C ASP A 74 -16.94 26.62 19.87
N ILE A 75 -17.20 26.04 18.68
CA ILE A 75 -16.70 24.75 18.23
C ILE A 75 -15.98 24.95 16.90
N ILE A 76 -14.71 24.54 16.82
CA ILE A 76 -13.88 24.66 15.63
C ILE A 76 -13.51 23.27 15.13
N PHE A 77 -13.86 22.95 13.89
CA PHE A 77 -13.46 21.69 13.26
C PHE A 77 -12.17 21.86 12.47
N ILE A 78 -11.18 20.99 12.73
CA ILE A 78 -9.96 20.88 11.93
C ILE A 78 -10.17 19.80 10.88
N SER A 79 -10.34 20.23 9.63
CA SER A 79 -10.71 19.40 8.48
C SER A 79 -9.66 19.45 7.35
N VAL A 80 -8.38 19.57 7.70
CA VAL A 80 -7.27 19.69 6.75
C VAL A 80 -6.74 18.36 6.27
N ASN A 81 -6.07 18.35 5.11
CA ASN A 81 -5.40 17.15 4.61
C ASN A 81 -4.16 16.80 5.44
N THR A 82 -3.97 15.50 5.63
CA THR A 82 -2.78 14.88 6.24
C THR A 82 -2.08 14.00 5.19
N PRO A 83 -1.43 14.61 4.18
CA PRO A 83 -0.83 13.86 3.09
C PRO A 83 0.24 12.91 3.61
N THR A 84 0.45 11.78 2.93
CA THR A 84 1.55 10.86 3.26
C THR A 84 2.89 11.59 3.08
N LYS A 85 3.81 11.40 4.03
CA LYS A 85 5.17 11.97 3.93
C LYS A 85 5.87 11.41 2.71
N THR A 86 6.45 12.27 1.88
CA THR A 86 7.24 11.86 0.70
C THR A 86 8.72 11.64 1.03
N MET A 87 9.21 12.23 2.13
CA MET A 87 10.62 12.19 2.53
C MET A 87 10.79 12.04 4.05
N GLY A 88 11.98 11.61 4.47
CA GLY A 88 12.36 11.46 5.87
C GLY A 88 11.76 10.24 6.56
N ILE A 89 11.71 10.27 7.89
CA ILE A 89 11.22 9.14 8.71
C ILE A 89 9.76 8.85 8.39
N GLY A 90 9.46 7.61 8.01
CA GLY A 90 8.11 7.19 7.64
C GLY A 90 7.68 7.62 6.22
N ALA A 91 8.61 8.00 5.35
CA ALA A 91 8.31 8.28 3.94
C ALA A 91 7.52 7.13 3.29
N GLY A 92 6.48 7.48 2.53
CA GLY A 92 5.55 6.57 1.86
C GLY A 92 4.50 5.93 2.78
N ARG A 93 4.54 6.15 4.11
CA ARG A 93 3.64 5.43 5.05
C ARG A 93 3.04 6.30 6.14
N ALA A 94 3.84 7.17 6.76
CA ALA A 94 3.39 8.04 7.83
C ALA A 94 2.68 9.27 7.26
N ALA A 95 1.59 9.67 7.89
CA ALA A 95 0.90 10.91 7.57
C ALA A 95 1.68 12.14 8.06
N ASN A 96 1.61 13.22 7.28
CA ASN A 96 2.17 14.51 7.62
C ASN A 96 1.13 15.37 8.33
N ILE A 97 1.33 15.59 9.63
CA ILE A 97 0.41 16.36 10.49
C ILE A 97 0.68 17.87 10.50
N LYS A 98 1.59 18.37 9.65
CA LYS A 98 1.95 19.80 9.57
C LYS A 98 0.72 20.71 9.54
N ASN A 99 -0.26 20.40 8.70
CA ASN A 99 -1.43 21.26 8.54
C ASN A 99 -2.30 21.28 9.80
N CYS A 100 -2.47 20.14 10.48
CA CYS A 100 -3.17 20.08 11.76
C CYS A 100 -2.46 20.90 12.84
N GLU A 101 -1.12 20.83 12.89
CA GLU A 101 -0.31 21.62 13.82
C GLU A 101 -0.44 23.12 13.54
N LEU A 102 -0.37 23.54 12.27
CA LEU A 102 -0.53 24.94 11.88
C LEU A 102 -1.92 25.47 12.24
N CYS A 103 -2.98 24.69 12.03
CA CYS A 103 -4.32 25.04 12.49
C CYS A 103 -4.36 25.23 14.00
N ALA A 104 -3.80 24.29 14.78
CA ALA A 104 -3.77 24.38 16.24
C ALA A 104 -3.03 25.64 16.73
N ARG A 105 -1.88 25.96 16.12
CA ARG A 105 -1.11 27.18 16.43
C ARG A 105 -1.91 28.44 16.12
N LYS A 106 -2.56 28.48 14.95
CA LYS A 106 -3.38 29.62 14.54
C LYS A 106 -4.58 29.83 15.47
N ILE A 107 -5.25 28.74 15.86
CA ILE A 107 -6.35 28.77 16.83
C ILE A 107 -5.86 29.32 18.17
N ALA A 108 -4.74 28.82 18.71
CA ALA A 108 -4.17 29.32 19.97
C ALA A 108 -3.80 30.82 19.89
N GLN A 109 -3.23 31.25 18.77
CA GLN A 109 -2.82 32.64 18.55
C GLN A 109 -4.02 33.60 18.51
N VAL A 110 -5.08 33.22 17.79
CA VAL A 110 -6.18 34.13 17.45
C VAL A 110 -7.32 34.08 18.49
N SER A 111 -7.53 32.95 19.15
CA SER A 111 -8.63 32.80 20.11
C SER A 111 -8.57 33.81 21.25
N GLU A 112 -9.75 34.28 21.65
CA GLU A 112 -9.97 35.23 22.76
C GLU A 112 -10.82 34.63 23.89
N SER A 113 -11.30 33.39 23.71
CA SER A 113 -12.14 32.64 24.65
C SER A 113 -11.82 31.15 24.60
N ASP A 114 -12.29 30.40 25.60
CA ASP A 114 -12.23 28.94 25.63
C ASP A 114 -13.04 28.33 24.49
N LYS A 115 -12.53 27.24 23.87
CA LYS A 115 -13.16 26.63 22.68
C LYS A 115 -13.08 25.11 22.69
N ILE A 116 -14.01 24.48 21.97
CA ILE A 116 -13.96 23.05 21.65
C ILE A 116 -13.35 22.89 20.27
N ILE A 117 -12.25 22.15 20.18
CA ILE A 117 -11.54 21.87 18.94
C ILE A 117 -11.81 20.43 18.55
N VAL A 118 -12.40 20.22 17.38
CA VAL A 118 -12.81 18.90 16.90
C VAL A 118 -11.94 18.53 15.71
N GLU A 119 -11.09 17.54 15.90
CA GLU A 119 -10.36 16.87 14.84
C GLU A 119 -11.34 15.98 14.08
N LYS A 120 -11.48 16.19 12.76
CA LYS A 120 -12.47 15.46 11.92
C LYS A 120 -11.84 14.66 10.78
N SER A 121 -10.65 15.08 10.37
CA SER A 121 -9.93 14.48 9.25
C SER A 121 -9.54 13.03 9.56
N THR A 122 -9.21 12.28 8.52
CA THR A 122 -8.54 10.99 8.75
C THR A 122 -7.10 11.25 9.15
N VAL A 123 -6.86 11.35 10.45
CA VAL A 123 -5.56 11.64 11.02
C VAL A 123 -4.91 10.38 11.60
N PRO A 124 -3.58 10.28 11.62
CA PRO A 124 -2.91 9.20 12.32
C PRO A 124 -3.21 9.30 13.82
N VAL A 125 -3.15 8.15 14.50
CA VAL A 125 -3.22 8.08 15.96
C VAL A 125 -2.19 9.04 16.57
N ARG A 126 -2.59 9.78 17.61
CA ARG A 126 -1.84 10.84 18.33
C ARG A 126 -1.94 12.25 17.75
N THR A 127 -2.70 12.47 16.70
CA THR A 127 -2.81 13.83 16.14
C THR A 127 -3.55 14.75 17.10
N ALA A 128 -4.63 14.28 17.71
CA ALA A 128 -5.34 15.06 18.71
C ALA A 128 -4.49 15.30 19.97
N GLU A 129 -3.59 14.38 20.34
CA GLU A 129 -2.61 14.61 21.41
C GLU A 129 -1.60 15.72 21.03
N ALA A 130 -1.11 15.74 19.79
CA ALA A 130 -0.22 16.77 19.29
C ALA A 130 -0.90 18.14 19.23
N VAL A 131 -2.13 18.20 18.72
CA VAL A 131 -2.97 19.41 18.70
C VAL A 131 -3.20 19.92 20.11
N ARG A 132 -3.55 19.03 21.05
CA ARG A 132 -3.74 19.38 22.47
C ARG A 132 -2.49 20.01 23.06
N ARG A 133 -1.32 19.40 22.86
CA ARG A 133 -0.04 19.94 23.37
C ARG A 133 0.25 21.35 22.85
N VAL A 134 -0.05 21.62 21.58
CA VAL A 134 0.11 22.97 21.00
C VAL A 134 -0.83 23.96 21.67
N LEU A 135 -2.10 23.58 21.86
CA LEU A 135 -3.12 24.43 22.46
C LEU A 135 -2.87 24.67 23.97
N GLU A 136 -2.35 23.69 24.70
CA GLU A 136 -2.00 23.80 26.13
C GLU A 136 -0.85 24.79 26.39
N CYS A 137 0.04 25.00 25.41
CA CYS A 137 1.15 25.96 25.52
C CYS A 137 0.76 27.40 25.15
N ASN A 138 -0.54 27.73 25.07
CA ASN A 138 -0.98 29.07 24.73
C ASN A 138 -0.62 30.09 25.83
N GLU A 139 -0.15 31.27 25.44
CA GLU A 139 0.28 32.33 26.37
C GLU A 139 -0.89 33.03 27.07
N LYS A 140 -2.12 32.82 26.60
CA LYS A 140 -3.32 33.52 27.06
C LYS A 140 -4.04 32.82 28.23
N GLY A 141 -3.58 31.63 28.62
CA GLY A 141 -4.22 30.82 29.67
C GLY A 141 -5.62 30.30 29.30
N LEU A 142 -5.97 30.30 28.01
CA LEU A 142 -7.26 29.80 27.51
C LEU A 142 -7.32 28.27 27.64
N LYS A 143 -8.51 27.76 27.93
CA LYS A 143 -8.77 26.32 28.03
C LYS A 143 -9.40 25.82 26.74
N PHE A 144 -8.71 24.86 26.11
CA PHE A 144 -9.20 24.20 24.91
C PHE A 144 -9.54 22.75 25.21
N GLN A 145 -10.71 22.30 24.76
CA GLN A 145 -11.10 20.90 24.81
C GLN A 145 -10.92 20.28 23.43
N VAL A 146 -10.09 19.24 23.31
CA VAL A 146 -9.82 18.58 22.04
C VAL A 146 -10.64 17.29 21.95
N LEU A 147 -11.44 17.19 20.90
CA LEU A 147 -12.23 16.02 20.56
C LEU A 147 -11.75 15.43 19.23
N SER A 148 -11.90 14.11 19.08
CA SER A 148 -11.80 13.43 17.79
C SER A 148 -13.21 13.06 17.34
N ASN A 149 -13.57 13.38 16.10
CA ASN A 149 -14.85 13.03 15.51
C ASN A 149 -14.64 12.55 14.07
N PRO A 150 -14.17 11.30 13.89
CA PRO A 150 -13.82 10.79 12.58
C PRO A 150 -15.02 10.72 11.64
N GLU A 151 -14.77 11.06 10.38
CA GLU A 151 -15.74 10.95 9.29
C GLU A 151 -15.85 9.49 8.78
N PHE A 152 -17.06 9.02 8.48
CA PHE A 152 -17.31 7.68 7.90
C PHE A 152 -18.03 7.71 6.54
N LEU A 153 -17.93 8.81 5.80
CA LEU A 153 -18.56 8.98 4.50
C LEU A 153 -17.81 8.23 3.40
N ALA A 154 -18.56 7.86 2.36
CA ALA A 154 -17.99 7.41 1.10
C ALA A 154 -18.35 8.41 -0.02
N GLU A 155 -17.37 8.79 -0.83
CA GLU A 155 -17.58 9.66 -2.01
C GLU A 155 -18.62 9.04 -2.95
N GLY A 156 -19.54 9.82 -3.50
CA GLY A 156 -20.68 9.36 -4.31
C GLY A 156 -21.91 8.92 -3.51
N THR A 157 -21.79 8.74 -2.18
CA THR A 157 -22.92 8.50 -1.26
C THR A 157 -22.86 9.38 -0.02
N ALA A 158 -22.09 10.46 -0.03
CA ALA A 158 -21.78 11.25 1.16
C ALA A 158 -23.04 11.91 1.75
N ILE A 159 -23.96 12.39 0.91
CA ILE A 159 -25.22 12.99 1.37
C ILE A 159 -26.10 11.97 2.12
N PRO A 160 -26.46 10.80 1.55
CA PRO A 160 -27.14 9.73 2.29
C PRO A 160 -26.41 9.30 3.57
N ASP A 161 -25.09 9.13 3.51
CA ASP A 161 -24.27 8.67 4.65
C ASP A 161 -24.31 9.67 5.82
N LEU A 162 -24.45 10.97 5.53
CA LEU A 162 -24.62 12.04 6.51
C LEU A 162 -26.04 12.16 7.06
N MET A 163 -27.00 11.93 6.17
CA MET A 163 -28.42 12.02 6.46
C MET A 163 -28.87 10.91 7.42
N LYS A 164 -28.29 9.71 7.25
CA LYS A 164 -28.59 8.51 8.03
C LYS A 164 -27.30 7.72 8.27
N PRO A 165 -26.41 8.21 9.14
CA PRO A 165 -25.16 7.52 9.42
C PRO A 165 -25.42 6.19 10.14
N ASP A 166 -24.58 5.19 9.89
CA ASP A 166 -24.59 3.95 10.68
C ASP A 166 -24.25 4.24 12.16
N ARG A 167 -23.34 5.20 12.38
CA ARG A 167 -22.92 5.71 13.68
C ARG A 167 -22.21 7.06 13.56
N VAL A 168 -22.25 7.84 14.63
CA VAL A 168 -21.36 8.98 14.87
C VAL A 168 -20.40 8.60 15.99
N LEU A 169 -19.10 8.84 15.82
CA LEU A 169 -18.08 8.53 16.83
C LEU A 169 -17.46 9.82 17.36
N ILE A 170 -17.44 10.00 18.68
CA ILE A 170 -16.85 11.16 19.36
C ILE A 170 -15.89 10.66 20.44
N GLY A 171 -14.60 10.96 20.28
CA GLY A 171 -13.55 10.73 21.27
C GLY A 171 -13.23 12.00 22.04
N GLY A 172 -13.11 11.90 23.36
CA GLY A 172 -12.67 13.01 24.22
C GLY A 172 -11.74 12.58 25.34
N VAL A 173 -11.16 13.56 26.05
CA VAL A 173 -10.47 13.29 27.31
C VAL A 173 -11.48 12.82 28.35
N GLN A 174 -11.09 11.86 29.19
CA GLN A 174 -11.98 11.23 30.18
C GLN A 174 -11.93 11.97 31.53
N ASP A 175 -12.12 13.29 31.49
CA ASP A 175 -12.28 14.15 32.65
C ASP A 175 -13.59 14.96 32.52
N GLU A 176 -13.97 15.70 33.56
CA GLU A 176 -15.24 16.43 33.60
C GLU A 176 -15.40 17.41 32.43
N ALA A 177 -14.33 18.15 32.11
CA ALA A 177 -14.34 19.14 31.04
C ALA A 177 -14.42 18.49 29.65
N GLY A 178 -13.70 17.40 29.43
CA GLY A 178 -13.70 16.63 28.18
C GLY A 178 -15.04 15.94 27.94
N LEU A 179 -15.66 15.38 28.98
CA LEU A 179 -17.01 14.80 28.91
C LEU A 179 -18.06 15.87 28.60
N ALA A 180 -17.98 17.04 29.24
CA ALA A 180 -18.88 18.16 28.95
C ALA A 180 -18.72 18.68 27.51
N ALA A 181 -17.49 18.74 26.99
CA ALA A 181 -17.23 19.09 25.60
C ALA A 181 -17.79 18.05 24.62
N ALA A 182 -17.60 16.76 24.91
CA ALA A 182 -18.17 15.69 24.11
C ALA A 182 -19.71 15.75 24.09
N GLU A 183 -20.34 15.98 25.24
CA GLU A 183 -21.81 16.09 25.32
C GLU A 183 -22.35 17.31 24.57
N LYS A 184 -21.63 18.45 24.57
CA LYS A 184 -21.96 19.59 23.70
C LYS A 184 -21.95 19.19 22.23
N LEU A 185 -20.96 18.44 21.77
CA LEU A 185 -20.92 17.95 20.38
C LEU A 185 -22.01 16.89 20.10
N VAL A 186 -22.32 16.01 21.07
CA VAL A 186 -23.44 15.06 20.99
C VAL A 186 -24.75 15.83 20.78
N SER A 187 -24.98 16.93 21.52
CA SER A 187 -26.20 17.73 21.40
C SER A 187 -26.39 18.33 20.00
N VAL A 188 -25.31 18.60 19.26
CA VAL A 188 -25.36 19.02 17.86
C VAL A 188 -25.86 17.87 16.99
N TYR A 189 -25.22 16.70 17.06
CA TYR A 189 -25.60 15.54 16.26
C TYR A 189 -27.00 14.99 16.59
N ALA A 190 -27.42 15.08 17.85
CA ALA A 190 -28.71 14.60 18.34
C ALA A 190 -29.93 15.31 17.72
N ASN A 191 -29.74 16.42 16.99
CA ASN A 191 -30.80 17.08 16.25
C ASN A 191 -31.35 16.23 15.10
N TRP A 192 -30.58 15.27 14.57
CA TRP A 192 -31.05 14.36 13.50
C TRP A 192 -30.54 12.92 13.61
N VAL A 193 -29.49 12.68 14.40
CA VAL A 193 -28.95 11.34 14.64
C VAL A 193 -29.53 10.79 15.96
N PRO A 194 -30.18 9.62 15.94
CA PRO A 194 -30.64 8.96 17.17
C PRO A 194 -29.51 8.76 18.17
N ARG A 195 -29.78 9.01 19.46
CA ARG A 195 -28.73 9.01 20.51
C ARG A 195 -27.98 7.67 20.59
N GLU A 196 -28.66 6.56 20.32
CA GLU A 196 -28.11 5.21 20.29
C GLU A 196 -27.10 4.96 19.15
N GLN A 197 -27.11 5.81 18.11
CA GLN A 197 -26.13 5.78 17.03
C GLN A 197 -24.92 6.68 17.32
N ILE A 198 -24.93 7.44 18.42
CA ILE A 198 -23.83 8.34 18.81
C ILE A 198 -22.97 7.65 19.88
N ILE A 199 -21.77 7.23 19.50
CA ILE A 199 -20.82 6.53 20.34
C ILE A 199 -19.80 7.52 20.89
N THR A 200 -19.72 7.64 22.21
CA THR A 200 -18.70 8.43 22.91
C THR A 200 -17.61 7.52 23.48
N THR A 201 -16.35 7.89 23.29
CA THR A 201 -15.19 7.10 23.74
C THR A 201 -14.01 8.00 24.12
N ASN A 202 -12.86 7.40 24.46
CA ASN A 202 -11.63 8.18 24.65
C ASN A 202 -11.01 8.59 23.31
N LEU A 203 -10.16 9.62 23.35
CA LEU A 203 -9.53 10.23 22.17
C LEU A 203 -8.83 9.19 21.25
N TRP A 204 -8.03 8.31 21.84
CA TRP A 204 -7.23 7.32 21.12
C TRP A 204 -8.09 6.23 20.48
N SER A 205 -9.09 5.74 21.21
CA SER A 205 -10.03 4.76 20.70
C SER A 205 -10.83 5.30 19.53
N SER A 206 -11.16 6.60 19.51
CA SER A 206 -11.81 7.24 18.38
C SER A 206 -10.93 7.26 17.13
N GLU A 207 -9.71 7.80 17.22
CA GLU A 207 -8.76 7.87 16.10
C GLU A 207 -8.44 6.48 15.52
N LEU A 208 -8.13 5.51 16.40
CA LEU A 208 -7.79 4.16 15.98
C LEU A 208 -8.96 3.44 15.32
N SER A 209 -10.19 3.64 15.82
CA SER A 209 -11.38 3.00 15.24
C SER A 209 -11.58 3.36 13.77
N LYS A 210 -11.22 4.58 13.36
CA LYS A 210 -11.30 4.98 11.95
C LYS A 210 -10.31 4.22 11.08
N LEU A 211 -9.05 4.13 11.48
CA LEU A 211 -8.01 3.39 10.75
C LEU A 211 -8.39 1.91 10.66
N VAL A 212 -8.82 1.33 11.78
CA VAL A 212 -9.21 -0.09 11.84
C VAL A 212 -10.43 -0.36 10.96
N ALA A 213 -11.48 0.47 11.03
CA ALA A 213 -12.66 0.29 10.18
C ALA A 213 -12.30 0.29 8.68
N ASN A 214 -11.49 1.25 8.24
CA ASN A 214 -11.04 1.32 6.85
C ASN A 214 -10.13 0.14 6.46
N ALA A 215 -9.26 -0.32 7.38
CA ALA A 215 -8.43 -1.50 7.17
C ALA A 215 -9.28 -2.78 7.01
N PHE A 216 -10.34 -2.95 7.80
CA PHE A 216 -11.26 -4.09 7.67
C PHE A 216 -12.04 -4.05 6.34
N LEU A 217 -12.51 -2.88 5.89
CA LEU A 217 -13.18 -2.74 4.60
C LEU A 217 -12.26 -3.12 3.43
N ALA A 218 -11.04 -2.58 3.42
CA ALA A 218 -10.04 -2.90 2.42
C ALA A 218 -9.57 -4.36 2.48
N GLN A 219 -9.45 -4.93 3.69
CA GLN A 219 -9.12 -6.34 3.88
C GLN A 219 -10.14 -7.25 3.20
N ARG A 220 -11.46 -6.98 3.35
CA ARG A 220 -12.49 -7.78 2.68
C ARG A 220 -12.32 -7.79 1.16
N VAL A 221 -12.01 -6.64 0.57
CA VAL A 221 -11.75 -6.51 -0.87
C VAL A 221 -10.50 -7.29 -1.28
N SER A 222 -9.39 -7.14 -0.56
CA SER A 222 -8.17 -7.91 -0.83
C SER A 222 -8.35 -9.40 -0.63
N SER A 223 -9.12 -9.82 0.39
CA SER A 223 -9.45 -11.22 0.63
C SER A 223 -10.26 -11.81 -0.53
N ILE A 224 -11.30 -11.13 -1.01
CA ILE A 224 -12.07 -11.67 -2.13
C ILE A 224 -11.28 -11.62 -3.46
N ASN A 225 -10.41 -10.62 -3.63
CA ASN A 225 -9.51 -10.55 -4.78
C ASN A 225 -8.48 -11.69 -4.79
N SER A 226 -7.94 -12.09 -3.63
CA SER A 226 -7.03 -13.24 -3.58
C SER A 226 -7.73 -14.54 -4.00
N ILE A 227 -9.00 -14.72 -3.58
CA ILE A 227 -9.83 -15.85 -4.00
C ILE A 227 -10.18 -15.77 -5.50
N SER A 228 -10.32 -14.57 -6.08
CA SER A 228 -10.54 -14.44 -7.53
C SER A 228 -9.41 -15.06 -8.35
N ALA A 229 -8.15 -14.90 -7.92
CA ALA A 229 -7.01 -15.52 -8.59
C ALA A 229 -7.05 -17.05 -8.49
N LEU A 230 -7.49 -17.59 -7.35
CA LEU A 230 -7.69 -19.03 -7.16
C LEU A 230 -8.82 -19.56 -8.06
N CYS A 231 -9.94 -18.85 -8.15
CA CYS A 231 -11.07 -19.21 -9.03
C CYS A 231 -10.64 -19.32 -10.50
N GLU A 232 -9.80 -18.40 -10.96
CA GLU A 232 -9.26 -18.44 -12.32
C GLU A 232 -8.35 -19.64 -12.56
N ALA A 233 -7.66 -20.14 -11.53
CA ALA A 233 -6.81 -21.32 -11.62
C ALA A 233 -7.59 -22.64 -11.50
N THR A 234 -8.72 -22.65 -10.80
CA THR A 234 -9.48 -23.88 -10.49
C THR A 234 -10.75 -24.05 -11.31
N GLY A 235 -11.27 -22.99 -11.92
CA GLY A 235 -12.53 -22.99 -12.66
C GLY A 235 -13.78 -22.66 -11.85
N ALA A 236 -13.63 -22.28 -10.57
CA ALA A 236 -14.75 -21.70 -9.81
C ALA A 236 -15.13 -20.30 -10.33
N ASP A 237 -16.32 -19.80 -9.97
CA ASP A 237 -16.77 -18.42 -10.26
C ASP A 237 -16.76 -17.57 -8.98
N ILE A 238 -16.00 -16.47 -8.99
CA ILE A 238 -15.89 -15.56 -7.85
C ILE A 238 -17.24 -14.95 -7.43
N SER A 239 -18.14 -14.70 -8.38
CA SER A 239 -19.47 -14.13 -8.12
C SER A 239 -20.34 -15.09 -7.33
N GLU A 240 -20.24 -16.39 -7.64
CA GLU A 240 -20.94 -17.45 -6.91
C GLU A 240 -20.38 -17.62 -5.50
N ILE A 241 -19.05 -17.60 -5.36
CA ILE A 241 -18.39 -17.69 -4.04
C ILE A 241 -18.76 -16.47 -3.18
N SER A 242 -18.66 -15.25 -3.72
CA SER A 242 -19.04 -14.02 -3.00
C SER A 242 -20.49 -14.09 -2.52
N ARG A 243 -21.41 -14.59 -3.37
CA ARG A 243 -22.82 -14.76 -3.01
C ARG A 243 -23.01 -15.81 -1.92
N ALA A 244 -22.33 -16.95 -2.01
CA ALA A 244 -22.43 -18.02 -1.02
C ALA A 244 -21.86 -17.61 0.34
N VAL A 245 -20.65 -17.04 0.36
CA VAL A 245 -19.98 -16.55 1.59
C VAL A 245 -20.76 -15.40 2.21
N GLY A 246 -21.25 -14.46 1.40
CA GLY A 246 -22.00 -13.30 1.87
C GLY A 246 -23.39 -13.61 2.45
N LYS A 247 -23.90 -14.84 2.32
CA LYS A 247 -25.15 -15.27 2.95
C LYS A 247 -25.00 -15.57 4.44
N ASP A 248 -23.79 -15.83 4.91
CA ASP A 248 -23.54 -15.92 6.35
C ASP A 248 -23.59 -14.52 6.97
N ALA A 249 -24.60 -14.28 7.82
CA ALA A 249 -24.83 -12.97 8.43
C ALA A 249 -23.66 -12.47 9.29
N ARG A 250 -22.79 -13.36 9.80
CA ARG A 250 -21.59 -12.99 10.56
C ARG A 250 -20.51 -12.37 9.67
N ILE A 251 -20.53 -12.69 8.37
CA ILE A 251 -19.65 -12.12 7.35
C ILE A 251 -20.33 -10.94 6.68
N GLY A 252 -21.61 -11.08 6.32
CA GLY A 252 -22.37 -10.09 5.56
C GLY A 252 -21.99 -10.03 4.08
N ASN A 253 -22.85 -9.43 3.27
CA ASN A 253 -22.76 -9.43 1.80
C ASN A 253 -22.06 -8.19 1.19
N ARG A 254 -21.68 -7.20 2.00
CA ARG A 254 -21.05 -5.95 1.51
C ARG A 254 -19.53 -6.09 1.38
N PHE A 255 -18.92 -5.29 0.50
CA PHE A 255 -17.46 -5.30 0.27
C PHE A 255 -16.90 -6.68 -0.14
N LEU A 256 -17.70 -7.51 -0.81
CA LEU A 256 -17.31 -8.82 -1.35
C LEU A 256 -17.33 -8.85 -2.88
N ASN A 257 -17.35 -7.70 -3.54
CA ASN A 257 -17.23 -7.62 -4.98
C ASN A 257 -15.74 -7.58 -5.34
N SER A 258 -15.29 -8.57 -6.12
CA SER A 258 -13.92 -8.56 -6.63
C SER A 258 -13.74 -7.46 -7.69
N SER A 259 -12.63 -6.73 -7.61
CA SER A 259 -12.27 -5.62 -8.49
C SER A 259 -10.84 -5.77 -9.03
N ILE A 260 -10.38 -4.85 -9.89
CA ILE A 260 -8.96 -4.77 -10.31
C ILE A 260 -8.05 -4.32 -9.17
N GLY A 261 -8.64 -3.88 -8.07
CA GLY A 261 -8.01 -3.28 -6.91
C GLY A 261 -8.97 -2.28 -6.28
N PHE A 262 -8.80 -1.99 -5.01
CA PHE A 262 -9.37 -0.79 -4.42
C PHE A 262 -8.46 0.40 -4.70
N GLY A 263 -9.05 1.59 -4.76
CA GLY A 263 -8.34 2.86 -4.86
C GLY A 263 -8.94 3.91 -3.93
N GLY A 264 -8.74 5.18 -4.27
CA GLY A 264 -9.19 6.30 -3.46
C GLY A 264 -8.20 6.65 -2.35
N SER A 265 -8.29 7.88 -1.86
CA SER A 265 -7.30 8.45 -0.93
C SER A 265 -7.27 7.87 0.49
N CYS A 266 -8.23 7.02 0.85
CA CYS A 266 -8.42 6.56 2.23
C CYS A 266 -7.76 5.19 2.51
N PHE A 267 -8.12 4.13 1.77
CA PHE A 267 -7.73 2.76 2.15
C PHE A 267 -6.22 2.54 2.21
N GLN A 268 -5.50 2.83 1.12
CA GLN A 268 -4.05 2.61 1.07
C GLN A 268 -3.32 3.46 2.12
N LYS A 269 -3.66 4.75 2.20
CA LYS A 269 -3.10 5.69 3.17
C LYS A 269 -3.31 5.20 4.62
N ASP A 270 -4.52 4.80 4.97
CA ASP A 270 -4.87 4.46 6.35
C ASP A 270 -4.23 3.13 6.80
N ILE A 271 -4.18 2.14 5.90
CA ILE A 271 -3.49 0.87 6.18
C ILE A 271 -1.99 1.11 6.32
N LEU A 272 -1.36 1.88 5.42
CA LEU A 272 0.08 2.18 5.53
C LEU A 272 0.40 2.96 6.81
N ASN A 273 -0.48 3.85 7.25
CA ASN A 273 -0.38 4.50 8.56
C ASN A 273 -0.51 3.50 9.71
N LEU A 274 -1.45 2.55 9.64
CA LEU A 274 -1.61 1.49 10.65
C LEU A 274 -0.37 0.59 10.72
N VAL A 275 0.18 0.20 9.56
CA VAL A 275 1.43 -0.58 9.46
C VAL A 275 2.58 0.20 10.12
N TYR A 276 2.74 1.48 9.77
CA TYR A 276 3.76 2.33 10.36
C TYR A 276 3.59 2.51 11.87
N LEU A 277 2.35 2.63 12.35
CA LEU A 277 2.03 2.70 13.78
C LEU A 277 2.45 1.42 14.49
N CYS A 278 2.09 0.25 13.96
CA CYS A 278 2.51 -1.04 14.50
C CYS A 278 4.03 -1.16 14.58
N GLU A 279 4.76 -0.78 13.52
CA GLU A 279 6.22 -0.77 13.51
C GLU A 279 6.82 0.15 14.57
N THR A 280 6.23 1.34 14.76
CA THR A 280 6.67 2.32 15.75
C THR A 280 6.58 1.77 17.17
N TYR A 281 5.57 0.94 17.46
CA TYR A 281 5.42 0.24 18.74
C TYR A 281 6.15 -1.12 18.81
N GLY A 282 6.93 -1.48 17.79
CA GLY A 282 7.66 -2.75 17.74
C GLY A 282 6.81 -3.99 17.44
N LEU A 283 5.55 -3.82 17.03
CA LEU A 283 4.58 -4.88 16.74
C LEU A 283 4.70 -5.35 15.28
N LYS A 284 5.81 -6.03 14.96
CA LYS A 284 6.16 -6.39 13.58
C LYS A 284 5.18 -7.37 12.95
N GLU A 285 4.67 -8.33 13.72
CA GLU A 285 3.71 -9.33 13.25
C GLU A 285 2.38 -8.66 12.85
N CYS A 286 1.93 -7.67 13.63
CA CYS A 286 0.73 -6.89 13.32
C CYS A 286 0.95 -6.03 12.07
N ALA A 287 2.13 -5.40 11.95
CA ALA A 287 2.48 -4.60 10.78
C ALA A 287 2.46 -5.45 9.50
N GLU A 288 3.09 -6.63 9.52
CA GLU A 288 3.13 -7.52 8.36
C GLU A 288 1.73 -8.03 7.98
N TYR A 289 0.91 -8.39 8.97
CA TYR A 289 -0.48 -8.82 8.73
C TYR A 289 -1.29 -7.79 7.95
N TRP A 290 -1.27 -6.52 8.38
CA TRP A 290 -2.00 -5.46 7.69
C TRP A 290 -1.35 -5.07 6.36
N ASN A 291 -0.03 -5.17 6.24
CA ASN A 291 0.70 -4.90 5.00
C ASN A 291 0.28 -5.87 3.87
N GLN A 292 -0.09 -7.11 4.19
CA GLN A 292 -0.60 -8.07 3.20
C GLN A 292 -1.85 -7.59 2.46
N VAL A 293 -2.66 -6.71 3.07
CA VAL A 293 -3.82 -6.11 2.40
C VAL A 293 -3.39 -5.25 1.21
N ILE A 294 -2.31 -4.47 1.36
CA ILE A 294 -1.73 -3.64 0.29
C ILE A 294 -1.03 -4.50 -0.75
N VAL A 295 -0.20 -5.45 -0.30
CA VAL A 295 0.54 -6.36 -1.20
C VAL A 295 -0.42 -7.12 -2.12
N MET A 296 -1.56 -7.58 -1.60
CA MET A 296 -2.58 -8.26 -2.39
C MET A 296 -3.28 -7.31 -3.38
N ASN A 297 -3.52 -6.05 -3.00
CA ASN A 297 -4.11 -5.05 -3.88
C ASN A 297 -3.17 -4.72 -5.06
N ASP A 298 -1.88 -4.56 -4.79
CA ASP A 298 -0.86 -4.30 -5.81
C ASP A 298 -0.65 -5.51 -6.73
N TYR A 299 -0.65 -6.72 -6.16
CA TYR A 299 -0.66 -7.96 -6.94
C TYR A 299 -1.86 -8.02 -7.90
N GLN A 300 -3.06 -7.67 -7.43
CA GLN A 300 -4.27 -7.71 -8.25
C GLN A 300 -4.19 -6.74 -9.45
N LYS A 301 -3.74 -5.50 -9.22
CA LYS A 301 -3.54 -4.49 -10.28
C LYS A 301 -2.56 -5.00 -11.32
N LYS A 302 -1.39 -5.46 -10.87
CA LYS A 302 -0.31 -5.95 -11.75
C LYS A 302 -0.71 -7.18 -12.55
N ARG A 303 -1.32 -8.17 -11.90
CA ARG A 303 -1.81 -9.41 -12.53
C ARG A 303 -2.79 -9.09 -13.66
N PHE A 304 -3.66 -8.10 -13.47
CA PHE A 304 -4.62 -7.71 -14.49
C PHE A 304 -3.93 -7.16 -15.75
N SER A 305 -2.97 -6.25 -15.58
CA SER A 305 -2.13 -5.74 -16.68
C SER A 305 -1.37 -6.87 -17.39
N GLU A 306 -0.71 -7.75 -16.63
CA GLU A 306 0.03 -8.91 -17.17
C GLU A 306 -0.88 -9.83 -17.99
N LYS A 307 -2.12 -10.05 -17.53
CA LYS A 307 -3.13 -10.83 -18.28
C LYS A 307 -3.57 -10.17 -19.57
N MET A 308 -3.70 -8.84 -19.60
CA MET A 308 -4.02 -8.14 -20.84
C MET A 308 -2.94 -8.39 -21.89
N VAL A 309 -1.68 -8.22 -21.50
CA VAL A 309 -0.53 -8.44 -22.38
C VAL A 309 -0.46 -9.90 -22.83
N SER A 310 -0.59 -10.86 -21.91
CA SER A 310 -0.47 -12.28 -22.24
C SER A 310 -1.56 -12.75 -23.20
N ASN A 311 -2.80 -12.29 -23.00
CA ASN A 311 -3.93 -12.65 -23.85
C ASN A 311 -3.87 -11.99 -25.24
N MET A 312 -3.17 -10.86 -25.35
CA MET A 312 -2.91 -10.20 -26.63
C MET A 312 -1.58 -10.63 -27.25
N PHE A 313 -1.26 -11.92 -27.15
CA PHE A 313 -0.10 -12.56 -27.78
C PHE A 313 1.26 -12.11 -27.19
N ASN A 314 1.30 -11.79 -25.89
CA ASN A 314 2.47 -11.28 -25.18
C ASN A 314 3.07 -9.99 -25.80
N THR A 315 2.28 -9.24 -26.56
CA THR A 315 2.71 -7.93 -27.09
C THR A 315 1.51 -6.99 -27.29
N VAL A 316 1.65 -5.78 -26.77
CA VAL A 316 0.70 -4.68 -26.98
C VAL A 316 1.34 -3.47 -27.67
N THR A 317 2.58 -3.61 -28.13
CA THR A 317 3.32 -2.55 -28.81
C THR A 317 2.55 -2.02 -30.01
N GLY A 318 2.27 -0.72 -30.01
CA GLY A 318 1.52 -0.03 -31.05
C GLY A 318 0.01 -0.35 -31.09
N LYS A 319 -0.48 -1.30 -30.29
CA LYS A 319 -1.91 -1.65 -30.25
C LYS A 319 -2.70 -0.53 -29.59
N LYS A 320 -3.80 -0.13 -30.22
CA LYS A 320 -4.81 0.73 -29.61
C LYS A 320 -5.62 -0.07 -28.58
N ILE A 321 -5.68 0.40 -27.33
CA ILE A 321 -6.46 -0.18 -26.23
C ILE A 321 -7.34 0.92 -25.64
N ALA A 322 -8.65 0.66 -25.60
CA ALA A 322 -9.61 1.55 -24.96
C ALA A 322 -9.74 1.25 -23.46
N ILE A 323 -9.74 2.28 -22.63
CA ILE A 323 -9.93 2.20 -21.18
C ILE A 323 -11.22 2.93 -20.85
N LEU A 324 -12.22 2.18 -20.41
CA LEU A 324 -13.53 2.68 -20.02
C LEU A 324 -13.56 2.81 -18.49
N GLY A 325 -13.48 4.05 -18.01
CA GLY A 325 -13.42 4.40 -16.61
C GLY A 325 -12.01 4.65 -16.10
N TYR A 326 -11.80 5.82 -15.51
CA TYR A 326 -10.54 6.24 -14.89
C TYR A 326 -10.70 6.60 -13.41
N ALA A 327 -11.87 7.08 -12.98
CA ALA A 327 -12.16 7.33 -11.57
C ALA A 327 -12.00 6.05 -10.73
N PHE A 328 -11.64 6.17 -9.45
CA PHE A 328 -11.38 4.98 -8.62
C PHE A 328 -12.65 4.13 -8.36
N LYS A 329 -13.83 4.76 -8.43
CA LYS A 329 -15.18 4.17 -8.36
C LYS A 329 -16.15 5.02 -9.20
N LYS A 330 -17.37 4.52 -9.42
CA LYS A 330 -18.43 5.31 -10.07
C LYS A 330 -18.91 6.49 -9.21
N ASP A 331 -19.61 7.41 -9.85
CA ASP A 331 -20.29 8.58 -9.27
C ASP A 331 -19.34 9.59 -8.59
N THR A 332 -18.09 9.65 -9.05
CA THR A 332 -17.07 10.63 -8.61
C THR A 332 -16.10 10.96 -9.76
N GLY A 333 -15.54 12.16 -9.76
CA GLY A 333 -14.41 12.54 -10.61
C GLY A 333 -13.04 12.32 -9.96
N ASP A 334 -12.98 11.72 -8.78
CA ASP A 334 -11.72 11.53 -8.05
C ASP A 334 -10.85 10.42 -8.66
N VAL A 335 -9.60 10.76 -8.91
CA VAL A 335 -8.59 9.90 -9.54
C VAL A 335 -7.54 9.39 -8.55
N ARG A 336 -7.52 9.89 -7.30
CA ARG A 336 -6.48 9.58 -6.32
C ARG A 336 -6.33 8.07 -6.11
N GLU A 337 -5.12 7.56 -6.27
CA GLU A 337 -4.80 6.12 -6.14
C GLU A 337 -5.72 5.21 -7.00
N THR A 338 -6.21 5.71 -8.14
CA THR A 338 -7.11 4.92 -8.99
C THR A 338 -6.38 3.68 -9.56
N PRO A 339 -6.98 2.48 -9.47
CA PRO A 339 -6.40 1.27 -10.08
C PRO A 339 -6.20 1.41 -11.59
N SER A 340 -7.05 2.20 -12.27
CA SER A 340 -6.98 2.42 -13.72
C SER A 340 -5.64 3.02 -14.15
N MET A 341 -5.10 3.95 -13.36
CA MET A 341 -3.81 4.59 -13.60
C MET A 341 -2.67 3.57 -13.62
N PHE A 342 -2.67 2.62 -12.70
CA PHE A 342 -1.63 1.58 -12.63
C PHE A 342 -1.69 0.66 -13.86
N VAL A 343 -2.89 0.31 -14.32
CA VAL A 343 -3.08 -0.48 -15.54
C VAL A 343 -2.63 0.31 -16.77
N VAL A 344 -3.01 1.59 -16.89
CA VAL A 344 -2.58 2.48 -17.97
C VAL A 344 -1.06 2.60 -18.00
N ARG A 345 -0.42 2.85 -16.86
CA ARG A 345 1.05 2.90 -16.73
C ARG A 345 1.68 1.61 -17.24
N ASP A 346 1.22 0.45 -16.77
CA ASP A 346 1.81 -0.84 -17.16
C ASP A 346 1.69 -1.08 -18.68
N LEU A 347 0.55 -0.74 -19.29
CA LEU A 347 0.35 -0.89 -20.73
C LEU A 347 1.16 0.12 -21.56
N VAL A 348 1.33 1.35 -21.07
CA VAL A 348 2.20 2.36 -21.71
C VAL A 348 3.66 1.92 -21.68
N LEU A 349 4.12 1.31 -20.59
CA LEU A 349 5.47 0.75 -20.50
C LEU A 349 5.69 -0.41 -21.50
N GLU A 350 4.62 -1.09 -21.90
CA GLU A 350 4.58 -2.10 -22.98
C GLU A 350 4.33 -1.48 -24.38
N GLN A 351 4.41 -0.15 -24.49
CA GLN A 351 4.28 0.65 -25.71
C GLN A 351 2.89 0.56 -26.37
N ALA A 352 1.83 0.32 -25.60
CA ALA A 352 0.46 0.42 -26.08
C ALA A 352 0.03 1.86 -26.33
N ARG A 353 -0.96 2.05 -27.23
CA ARG A 353 -1.65 3.33 -27.45
C ARG A 353 -2.97 3.31 -26.70
N ILE A 354 -3.08 4.10 -25.65
CA ILE A 354 -4.21 4.11 -24.73
C ILE A 354 -5.19 5.22 -25.10
N HIS A 355 -6.47 4.86 -25.14
CA HIS A 355 -7.59 5.79 -25.28
C HIS A 355 -8.50 5.69 -24.08
N VAL A 356 -8.53 6.71 -23.23
CA VAL A 356 -9.29 6.74 -21.98
C VAL A 356 -10.61 7.49 -22.19
N TYR A 357 -11.71 6.90 -21.77
CA TYR A 357 -12.99 7.61 -21.60
C TYR A 357 -13.49 7.43 -20.17
N ASP A 358 -13.79 8.53 -19.49
CA ASP A 358 -14.48 8.55 -18.20
C ASP A 358 -15.49 9.72 -18.21
N PRO A 359 -16.74 9.52 -17.76
CA PRO A 359 -17.77 10.56 -17.82
C PRO A 359 -17.52 11.79 -16.94
N GLN A 360 -16.68 11.69 -15.90
CA GLN A 360 -16.53 12.76 -14.88
C GLN A 360 -15.08 13.19 -14.64
N VAL A 361 -14.08 12.40 -15.06
CA VAL A 361 -12.67 12.73 -14.86
C VAL A 361 -12.16 13.70 -15.92
N LYS A 362 -11.51 14.78 -15.47
CA LYS A 362 -10.83 15.74 -16.35
C LYS A 362 -9.43 15.25 -16.72
N ARG A 363 -8.96 15.63 -17.91
CA ARG A 363 -7.63 15.26 -18.41
C ARG A 363 -6.52 15.77 -17.48
N GLU A 364 -6.68 16.97 -16.95
CA GLU A 364 -5.70 17.62 -16.08
C GLU A 364 -5.56 16.89 -14.74
N ASP A 365 -6.67 16.43 -14.18
CA ASP A 365 -6.69 15.65 -12.93
C ASP A 365 -6.00 14.29 -13.15
N MET A 366 -6.31 13.63 -14.27
CA MET A 366 -5.64 12.39 -14.68
C MET A 366 -4.12 12.55 -14.76
N TRP A 367 -3.63 13.61 -15.40
CA TRP A 367 -2.20 13.85 -15.54
C TRP A 367 -1.51 14.20 -14.23
N THR A 368 -2.14 15.07 -13.43
CA THR A 368 -1.62 15.48 -12.13
C THR A 368 -1.40 14.27 -11.22
N GLU A 369 -2.38 13.36 -11.17
CA GLU A 369 -2.29 12.15 -10.36
C GLU A 369 -1.27 11.15 -10.91
N MET A 370 -1.17 11.02 -12.23
CA MET A 370 -0.20 10.13 -12.87
C MET A 370 1.25 10.57 -12.61
N GLU A 371 1.51 11.87 -12.67
CA GLU A 371 2.81 12.43 -12.29
C GLU A 371 3.09 12.23 -10.80
N TYR A 372 2.09 12.47 -9.94
CA TYR A 372 2.25 12.37 -8.49
C TYR A 372 2.51 10.94 -8.00
N THR A 373 1.66 9.99 -8.42
CA THR A 373 1.61 8.65 -7.81
C THR A 373 2.52 7.65 -8.52
N VAL A 374 2.64 7.73 -9.84
CA VAL A 374 3.47 6.80 -10.63
C VAL A 374 4.68 7.47 -11.29
N GLN A 375 4.94 8.76 -11.02
CA GLN A 375 6.11 9.50 -11.51
C GLN A 375 6.24 9.50 -13.04
N MET A 376 5.09 9.45 -13.71
CA MET A 376 5.01 9.37 -15.17
C MET A 376 4.40 10.67 -15.70
N SER A 377 5.22 11.47 -16.38
CA SER A 377 4.84 12.71 -17.06
C SER A 377 5.57 12.80 -18.39
N GLU A 378 5.20 13.75 -19.24
CA GLU A 378 5.88 13.97 -20.53
C GLU A 378 7.39 14.20 -20.36
N ALA A 379 7.80 14.81 -19.24
CA ALA A 379 9.21 15.05 -18.92
C ALA A 379 9.97 13.76 -18.56
N THR A 380 9.33 12.82 -17.86
CA THR A 380 9.96 11.54 -17.49
C THR A 380 9.81 10.47 -18.57
N HIS A 381 8.79 10.57 -19.42
CA HIS A 381 8.43 9.64 -20.48
C HIS A 381 8.01 10.41 -21.75
N PRO A 382 8.96 10.82 -22.61
CA PRO A 382 8.65 11.56 -23.83
C PRO A 382 7.72 10.77 -24.77
N GLY A 383 6.72 11.43 -25.33
CA GLY A 383 5.67 10.83 -26.16
C GLY A 383 4.48 10.28 -25.37
N LEU A 384 4.42 10.51 -24.05
CA LEU A 384 3.33 10.03 -23.19
C LEU A 384 1.99 10.66 -23.59
N ASP A 385 1.97 11.95 -23.94
CA ASP A 385 0.74 12.65 -24.35
C ASP A 385 0.15 12.07 -25.64
N ALA A 386 1.00 11.57 -26.54
CA ALA A 386 0.61 10.85 -27.75
C ALA A 386 0.23 9.38 -27.46
N ALA A 387 0.82 8.77 -26.43
CA ALA A 387 0.54 7.40 -26.04
C ALA A 387 -0.76 7.26 -25.23
N VAL A 388 -1.19 8.31 -24.50
CA VAL A 388 -2.43 8.30 -23.70
C VAL A 388 -3.31 9.49 -24.08
N THR A 389 -4.39 9.17 -24.79
CA THR A 389 -5.35 10.16 -25.27
C THR A 389 -6.68 10.03 -24.54
N THR A 390 -7.31 11.16 -24.23
CA THR A 390 -8.67 11.19 -23.68
C THR A 390 -9.65 11.23 -24.84
N SER A 391 -10.67 10.38 -24.81
CA SER A 391 -11.70 10.27 -25.83
C SER A 391 -12.99 10.92 -25.36
N PRO A 392 -13.79 11.51 -26.27
CA PRO A 392 -15.03 12.20 -25.91
C PRO A 392 -16.16 11.24 -25.51
N ASP A 393 -16.12 9.99 -25.98
CA ASP A 393 -17.11 8.97 -25.72
C ASP A 393 -16.51 7.56 -25.83
N ALA A 394 -17.23 6.57 -25.29
CA ALA A 394 -16.80 5.16 -25.29
C ALA A 394 -16.65 4.57 -26.70
N TYR A 395 -17.48 4.98 -27.67
CA TYR A 395 -17.43 4.45 -29.04
C TYR A 395 -16.17 4.94 -29.76
N THR A 396 -15.84 6.23 -29.61
CA THR A 396 -14.61 6.83 -30.17
C THR A 396 -13.35 6.22 -29.54
N ALA A 397 -13.38 5.94 -28.23
CA ALA A 397 -12.30 5.23 -27.56
C ALA A 397 -12.08 3.83 -28.15
N CYS A 398 -13.17 3.10 -28.40
CA CYS A 398 -13.13 1.72 -28.90
C CYS A 398 -12.91 1.56 -30.41
N ALA A 399 -13.18 2.57 -31.23
CA ALA A 399 -12.97 2.50 -32.68
C ALA A 399 -11.52 2.11 -33.03
N ASP A 400 -11.31 1.14 -33.91
CA ASP A 400 -10.01 0.55 -34.29
C ASP A 400 -9.18 -0.03 -33.12
N ALA A 401 -9.76 -0.15 -31.92
CA ALA A 401 -9.08 -0.73 -30.77
C ALA A 401 -8.96 -2.26 -30.93
N HIS A 402 -7.87 -2.83 -30.42
CA HIS A 402 -7.66 -4.27 -30.34
C HIS A 402 -8.33 -4.85 -29.09
N ALA A 403 -8.46 -4.02 -28.06
CA ALA A 403 -9.10 -4.38 -26.81
C ALA A 403 -9.81 -3.17 -26.21
N PHE A 404 -10.85 -3.42 -25.41
CA PHE A 404 -11.28 -2.47 -24.40
C PHE A 404 -11.28 -3.10 -23.02
N ALA A 405 -11.01 -2.29 -22.00
CA ALA A 405 -11.04 -2.70 -20.60
C ALA A 405 -11.98 -1.79 -19.80
N VAL A 406 -12.90 -2.40 -19.04
CA VAL A 406 -13.78 -1.66 -18.12
C VAL A 406 -13.12 -1.65 -16.75
N LEU A 407 -12.63 -0.47 -16.33
CA LEU A 407 -11.86 -0.31 -15.09
C LEU A 407 -12.61 0.45 -13.99
N THR A 408 -13.74 1.08 -14.32
CA THR A 408 -14.66 1.73 -13.36
C THR A 408 -16.10 1.34 -13.66
N GLU A 409 -16.89 1.06 -12.63
CA GLU A 409 -18.24 0.50 -12.72
C GLU A 409 -19.35 1.52 -13.05
N TRP A 410 -19.10 2.44 -13.99
CA TRP A 410 -20.09 3.41 -14.44
C TRP A 410 -21.32 2.71 -15.04
N ASP A 411 -22.53 3.13 -14.63
CA ASP A 411 -23.77 2.48 -15.09
C ASP A 411 -24.00 2.64 -16.60
N GLU A 412 -23.48 3.71 -17.22
CA GLU A 412 -23.49 3.95 -18.68
C GLU A 412 -22.88 2.77 -19.45
N PHE A 413 -21.80 2.17 -18.94
CA PHE A 413 -21.09 1.10 -19.64
C PHE A 413 -21.89 -0.20 -19.76
N LYS A 414 -22.94 -0.40 -18.94
CA LYS A 414 -23.81 -1.59 -19.02
C LYS A 414 -24.62 -1.64 -20.30
N ASN A 415 -24.98 -0.48 -20.83
CA ASN A 415 -25.99 -0.32 -21.88
C ASN A 415 -25.42 0.15 -23.22
N LEU A 416 -24.10 0.11 -23.40
CA LEU A 416 -23.46 0.45 -24.67
C LEU A 416 -23.90 -0.49 -25.80
N ASP A 417 -23.95 0.04 -27.01
CA ASP A 417 -24.14 -0.79 -28.22
C ASP A 417 -22.85 -1.56 -28.54
N PHE A 418 -22.73 -2.73 -27.94
CA PHE A 418 -21.56 -3.59 -28.12
C PHE A 418 -21.43 -4.18 -29.53
N GLN A 419 -22.51 -4.23 -30.32
CA GLN A 419 -22.41 -4.65 -31.72
C GLN A 419 -21.69 -3.56 -32.52
N ARG A 420 -22.11 -2.30 -32.37
CA ARG A 420 -21.42 -1.15 -32.97
C ARG A 420 -19.96 -1.07 -32.55
N ILE A 421 -19.67 -1.27 -31.27
CA ILE A 421 -18.28 -1.31 -30.77
C ILE A 421 -17.51 -2.44 -31.45
N TYR A 422 -18.05 -3.66 -31.47
CA TYR A 422 -17.40 -4.81 -32.09
C TYR A 422 -17.06 -4.56 -33.55
N ASP A 423 -18.02 -4.06 -34.33
CA ASP A 423 -17.87 -3.83 -35.77
C ASP A 423 -16.74 -2.84 -36.06
N SER A 424 -16.55 -1.84 -35.20
CA SER A 424 -15.49 -0.84 -35.32
C SER A 424 -14.10 -1.28 -34.85
N MET A 425 -13.98 -2.40 -34.11
CA MET A 425 -12.71 -2.83 -33.50
C MET A 425 -11.84 -3.69 -34.44
N ALA A 426 -10.53 -3.70 -34.19
CA ALA A 426 -9.62 -4.65 -34.82
C ALA A 426 -9.92 -6.09 -34.34
N LYS A 427 -9.66 -7.09 -35.20
CA LYS A 427 -9.95 -8.50 -34.91
C LYS A 427 -8.66 -9.32 -34.70
N PRO A 428 -8.63 -10.27 -33.76
CA PRO A 428 -9.67 -10.57 -32.77
C PRO A 428 -9.87 -9.42 -31.77
N ALA A 429 -11.12 -9.14 -31.42
CA ALA A 429 -11.48 -8.04 -30.51
C ALA A 429 -11.58 -8.56 -29.07
N PHE A 430 -10.75 -8.03 -28.17
CA PHE A 430 -10.71 -8.46 -26.77
C PHE A 430 -11.52 -7.57 -25.85
N VAL A 431 -12.12 -8.17 -24.81
CA VAL A 431 -12.78 -7.46 -23.72
C VAL A 431 -12.22 -7.89 -22.39
N PHE A 432 -11.74 -6.93 -21.59
CA PHE A 432 -11.26 -7.16 -20.24
C PHE A 432 -12.20 -6.50 -19.24
N ASP A 433 -13.07 -7.28 -18.60
CA ASP A 433 -14.02 -6.75 -17.62
C ASP A 433 -13.39 -6.72 -16.23
N GLY A 434 -12.84 -5.55 -15.88
CA GLY A 434 -12.24 -5.24 -14.60
C GLY A 434 -13.25 -4.93 -13.49
N ARG A 435 -14.55 -4.99 -13.72
CA ARG A 435 -15.56 -4.72 -12.67
C ARG A 435 -16.66 -5.78 -12.60
N ASN A 436 -16.60 -6.81 -13.44
CA ASN A 436 -17.65 -7.83 -13.58
C ASN A 436 -19.02 -7.17 -13.83
N LEU A 437 -19.02 -6.17 -14.71
CA LEU A 437 -20.12 -5.26 -15.00
C LEU A 437 -20.98 -5.73 -16.18
N LEU A 438 -20.35 -6.41 -17.15
CA LEU A 438 -20.91 -6.64 -18.48
C LEU A 438 -21.60 -8.01 -18.61
N ASP A 439 -22.54 -8.13 -19.55
CA ASP A 439 -23.08 -9.43 -19.97
C ASP A 439 -22.09 -10.15 -20.89
N HIS A 440 -21.26 -11.00 -20.27
CA HIS A 440 -20.23 -11.76 -20.99
C HIS A 440 -20.80 -12.81 -21.96
N ALA A 441 -22.02 -13.30 -21.75
CA ALA A 441 -22.62 -14.26 -22.66
C ALA A 441 -23.04 -13.57 -23.95
N LYS A 442 -23.64 -12.37 -23.84
CA LYS A 442 -23.99 -11.52 -24.99
C LYS A 442 -22.75 -11.10 -25.78
N LEU A 443 -21.68 -10.66 -25.11
CA LEU A 443 -20.43 -10.26 -25.77
C LEU A 443 -19.77 -11.40 -26.55
N ARG A 444 -19.74 -12.62 -25.99
CA ARG A 444 -19.21 -13.79 -26.72
C ARG A 444 -20.04 -14.14 -27.94
N LYS A 445 -21.37 -14.00 -27.88
CA LYS A 445 -22.27 -14.22 -29.04
C LYS A 445 -22.01 -13.24 -30.18
N ILE A 446 -21.64 -11.99 -29.86
CA ILE A 446 -21.25 -10.98 -30.86
C ILE A 446 -19.91 -11.36 -31.53
N GLY A 447 -19.01 -12.02 -30.79
CA GLY A 447 -17.72 -12.50 -31.30
C GLY A 447 -16.51 -11.95 -30.55
N PHE A 448 -16.70 -11.33 -29.38
CA PHE A 448 -15.60 -10.86 -28.54
C PHE A 448 -14.86 -12.01 -27.84
N GLU A 449 -13.55 -11.85 -27.72
CA GLU A 449 -12.69 -12.62 -26.82
C GLU A 449 -12.82 -12.07 -25.40
N VAL A 450 -13.81 -12.58 -24.66
CA VAL A 450 -14.16 -12.07 -23.32
C VAL A 450 -13.27 -12.68 -22.24
N LYS A 451 -12.46 -11.83 -21.62
CA LYS A 451 -11.63 -12.12 -20.47
C LYS A 451 -12.25 -11.48 -19.23
N LYS A 452 -12.88 -12.32 -18.39
CA LYS A 452 -13.47 -11.90 -17.11
C LYS A 452 -12.61 -12.38 -15.95
N ARG A 453 -12.62 -11.63 -14.86
CA ARG A 453 -12.00 -12.06 -13.60
C ARG A 453 -12.77 -13.20 -12.94
N GLY A 454 -12.06 -13.98 -12.16
CA GLY A 454 -12.61 -14.95 -11.23
C GLY A 454 -13.21 -16.19 -11.88
N THR A 455 -12.86 -16.54 -13.12
CA THR A 455 -13.23 -17.81 -13.78
C THR A 455 -12.12 -18.33 -14.67
N SER A 456 -12.00 -19.66 -14.80
CA SER A 456 -11.00 -20.28 -15.68
C SER A 456 -11.30 -20.03 -17.16
N GLU A 457 -10.23 -19.89 -17.94
CA GLU A 457 -10.29 -19.71 -19.39
C GLU A 457 -10.68 -21.01 -20.13
N ASP A 458 -10.47 -22.18 -19.51
CA ASP A 458 -10.58 -23.51 -20.14
C ASP A 458 -11.90 -24.26 -19.87
N SER A 459 -12.83 -23.70 -19.11
CA SER A 459 -14.08 -24.39 -18.72
C SER A 459 -14.99 -24.78 -19.90
N LYS A 460 -14.72 -24.34 -21.14
CA LYS A 460 -15.52 -24.67 -22.33
C LYS A 460 -14.84 -25.46 -23.43
N ARG A 461 -13.50 -25.67 -23.41
CA ARG A 461 -12.90 -26.60 -24.40
C ARG A 461 -13.31 -28.06 -24.19
N LYS A 462 -13.89 -28.40 -23.03
CA LYS A 462 -14.38 -29.75 -22.72
C LYS A 462 -15.87 -29.98 -23.02
N ASP A 463 -16.68 -28.94 -23.17
CA ASP A 463 -18.13 -29.09 -23.37
C ASP A 463 -18.56 -29.03 -24.85
N THR A 464 -17.65 -28.69 -25.77
CA THR A 464 -17.94 -28.64 -27.22
C THR A 464 -17.29 -29.78 -28.02
N THR A 465 -16.67 -30.77 -27.37
CA THR A 465 -16.03 -31.93 -28.04
C THR A 465 -16.83 -33.23 -27.92
N ALA A 466 -18.07 -33.18 -27.42
CA ALA A 466 -19.01 -34.30 -27.50
C ALA A 466 -19.92 -34.14 -28.73
N GLY A 467 -19.34 -34.25 -29.93
CA GLY A 467 -20.10 -34.17 -31.18
C GLY A 467 -19.25 -33.72 -32.35
N ASP A 468 -18.29 -34.57 -32.76
CA ASP A 468 -17.83 -34.77 -34.15
C ASP A 468 -16.46 -35.47 -34.11
N GLU A 469 -16.49 -36.78 -33.90
CA GLU A 469 -15.37 -37.64 -34.29
C GLU A 469 -15.52 -37.98 -35.77
N ASN A 470 -14.83 -37.26 -36.66
CA ASN A 470 -14.16 -37.90 -37.77
C ASN A 470 -13.13 -37.01 -38.47
N GLN A 471 -11.99 -37.65 -38.76
CA GLN A 471 -10.91 -37.28 -39.68
C GLN A 471 -9.63 -36.62 -39.12
N LEU A 472 -8.57 -37.42 -39.27
CA LEU A 472 -7.13 -37.12 -39.41
C LEU A 472 -6.26 -37.01 -38.12
N ARG A 473 -5.82 -38.20 -37.66
CA ARG A 473 -4.47 -38.44 -37.08
C ARG A 473 -3.43 -38.29 -38.22
N SER A 474 -2.18 -37.86 -38.10
CA SER A 474 -1.07 -38.07 -37.13
C SER A 474 0.15 -37.22 -37.59
N PRO A 475 1.41 -37.35 -37.07
CA PRO A 475 1.91 -37.90 -35.81
C PRO A 475 2.92 -36.95 -35.09
N PHE A 476 3.11 -37.12 -33.77
CA PHE A 476 4.41 -37.43 -33.14
C PHE A 476 4.17 -37.52 -31.62
N LEU A 477 4.02 -38.77 -31.17
CA LEU A 477 4.01 -39.18 -29.77
C LEU A 477 5.43 -39.13 -29.18
N PHE A 478 5.52 -38.87 -27.87
CA PHE A 478 6.13 -39.85 -26.96
C PHE A 478 5.41 -39.79 -25.60
N ASP A 479 4.78 -40.91 -25.26
CA ASP A 479 4.05 -41.21 -24.02
C ASP A 479 4.99 -41.56 -22.86
N ALA A 480 4.49 -41.37 -21.64
CA ALA A 480 4.64 -42.32 -20.54
C ALA A 480 3.51 -42.10 -19.50
N VAL A 481 2.50 -42.96 -19.52
CA VAL A 481 1.50 -43.14 -18.44
C VAL A 481 1.67 -44.54 -17.88
N VAL A 482 1.62 -44.64 -16.55
CA VAL A 482 1.62 -45.90 -15.78
C VAL A 482 0.17 -46.19 -15.37
N ASP A 483 -0.32 -47.36 -15.80
CA ASP A 483 -1.64 -47.90 -15.42
C ASP A 483 -1.64 -48.48 -14.00
N ILE A 484 -2.71 -48.23 -13.25
CA ILE A 484 -3.14 -49.06 -12.12
C ILE A 484 -4.64 -49.27 -12.23
N GLU A 485 -5.05 -50.50 -12.57
CA GLU A 485 -6.42 -50.98 -12.58
C GLU A 485 -6.96 -51.19 -11.14
N VAL A 486 -8.24 -50.84 -10.95
CA VAL A 486 -9.03 -51.14 -9.75
C VAL A 486 -9.93 -52.34 -10.06
N HIS A 487 -9.90 -53.35 -9.20
CA HIS A 487 -10.87 -54.45 -9.20
C HIS A 487 -11.58 -54.52 -7.84
N GLN A 488 -12.90 -54.62 -7.86
CA GLN A 488 -13.73 -55.15 -6.77
C GLN A 488 -14.49 -56.39 -7.29
N PRO A 489 -14.81 -57.35 -6.40
CA PRO A 489 -16.24 -57.61 -6.15
C PRO A 489 -16.65 -58.03 -4.72
N SER A 490 -17.79 -57.49 -4.28
CA SER A 490 -18.98 -58.02 -3.54
C SER A 490 -18.98 -59.18 -2.49
N THR A 491 -19.42 -58.82 -1.25
CA THR A 491 -20.46 -59.41 -0.31
C THR A 491 -20.30 -60.82 0.34
N PRO A 492 -21.05 -61.19 1.44
CA PRO A 492 -22.03 -60.48 2.32
C PRO A 492 -21.91 -60.68 3.88
N LEU A 493 -22.75 -59.90 4.60
CA LEU A 493 -23.32 -59.94 5.98
C LEU A 493 -22.91 -60.98 7.03
N GLU A 494 -22.74 -60.52 8.29
CA GLU A 494 -23.55 -60.96 9.46
C GLU A 494 -23.45 -60.03 10.69
N THR A 495 -24.46 -60.13 11.55
CA THR A 495 -24.97 -59.25 12.62
C THR A 495 -24.26 -59.32 13.98
N MET A 496 -24.30 -58.23 14.78
CA MET A 496 -24.89 -58.14 16.14
C MET A 496 -24.29 -56.98 17.01
N LEU A 497 -25.19 -56.21 17.64
CA LEU A 497 -25.02 -55.38 18.86
C LEU A 497 -25.76 -56.12 20.02
N PRO A 498 -25.80 -55.70 21.33
CA PRO A 498 -25.41 -54.41 21.97
C PRO A 498 -24.78 -54.49 23.40
N THR A 499 -24.68 -53.30 24.07
CA THR A 499 -24.67 -53.00 25.55
C THR A 499 -23.39 -53.27 26.36
N SER A 500 -22.93 -52.50 27.39
CA SER A 500 -23.39 -51.38 28.26
C SER A 500 -22.15 -50.82 29.02
N MET A 501 -21.98 -49.51 29.26
CA MET A 501 -22.30 -48.68 30.44
C MET A 501 -21.51 -48.92 31.77
N PHE A 502 -21.17 -47.79 32.44
CA PHE A 502 -20.58 -47.54 33.78
C PHE A 502 -19.03 -47.47 33.91
N ALA A 503 -18.40 -46.68 34.79
CA ALA A 503 -18.59 -45.38 35.44
C ALA A 503 -17.44 -45.19 36.47
N LEU A 504 -16.97 -43.95 36.67
CA LEU A 504 -16.39 -43.39 37.94
C LEU A 504 -15.04 -43.99 38.44
N SER A 505 -14.15 -43.34 39.18
CA SER A 505 -13.93 -41.96 39.67
C SER A 505 -12.61 -41.96 40.49
N SER A 506 -12.19 -40.76 40.92
CA SER A 506 -11.39 -40.47 42.13
C SER A 506 -9.85 -40.42 41.98
N ILE A 507 -9.22 -39.23 41.93
CA ILE A 507 -8.88 -38.28 43.03
C ILE A 507 -7.66 -38.74 43.86
N ARG A 508 -6.56 -37.96 43.92
CA ARG A 508 -6.11 -37.16 45.11
C ARG A 508 -4.71 -36.49 45.00
N ARG A 509 -4.68 -35.17 45.29
CA ARG A 509 -3.73 -34.31 46.08
C ARG A 509 -2.23 -34.20 45.69
N MET A 510 -1.64 -33.02 45.41
CA MET A 510 -1.40 -31.74 46.17
C MET A 510 -0.10 -31.69 47.04
N THR A 511 0.94 -30.98 46.51
CA THR A 511 1.82 -29.91 47.11
C THR A 511 2.73 -30.19 48.36
N PRO A 512 3.65 -29.27 48.80
CA PRO A 512 4.79 -28.56 48.14
C PRO A 512 6.06 -28.35 49.08
N SER A 513 7.03 -27.51 48.65
CA SER A 513 7.96 -26.61 49.43
C SER A 513 9.49 -26.87 49.31
N TRP A 514 10.29 -25.92 48.76
CA TRP A 514 11.12 -24.83 49.35
C TRP A 514 12.48 -25.24 49.97
N LEU A 515 13.61 -24.73 49.45
CA LEU A 515 14.64 -23.93 50.17
C LEU A 515 15.90 -23.60 49.32
N SER A 516 16.60 -22.56 49.78
CA SER A 516 17.65 -21.75 49.15
C SER A 516 19.02 -21.95 49.82
N ALA A 517 20.06 -21.32 49.25
CA ALA A 517 21.42 -21.01 49.76
C ALA A 517 22.52 -22.10 49.69
N ALA A 518 23.82 -21.81 49.72
CA ALA A 518 24.73 -20.81 49.11
C ALA A 518 26.18 -21.22 49.50
N ALA A 519 27.14 -21.06 48.56
CA ALA A 519 28.58 -20.76 48.68
C ALA A 519 29.57 -21.61 49.53
N THR A 520 30.74 -21.97 48.93
CA THR A 520 32.18 -21.74 49.35
C THR A 520 33.14 -22.68 48.55
N HIS A 521 33.99 -22.21 47.61
CA HIS A 521 35.46 -21.92 47.64
C HIS A 521 36.36 -23.07 48.19
N ALA A 522 37.48 -23.56 47.62
CA ALA A 522 38.43 -23.28 46.50
C ALA A 522 39.40 -24.52 46.36
N PRO A 523 40.66 -24.45 45.84
CA PRO A 523 41.29 -24.14 44.53
C PRO A 523 41.82 -25.44 43.81
N THR A 524 42.40 -25.53 42.59
CA THR A 524 43.80 -25.21 42.18
C THR A 524 44.03 -25.34 40.64
N LEU A 525 44.77 -24.37 40.07
CA LEU A 525 45.79 -24.38 38.99
C LEU A 525 45.80 -25.48 37.88
N LEU A 526 45.72 -25.09 36.60
CA LEU A 526 46.88 -24.80 35.71
C LEU A 526 46.43 -24.48 34.26
N SER A 527 47.06 -23.46 33.70
CA SER A 527 46.90 -22.92 32.35
C SER A 527 47.26 -23.93 31.24
N SER A 528 46.40 -24.05 30.23
CA SER A 528 46.73 -24.63 28.92
C SER A 528 46.61 -23.54 27.83
N PRO A 529 47.54 -23.49 26.85
CA PRO A 529 47.56 -22.47 25.82
C PRO A 529 46.35 -22.58 24.87
N PRO A 530 45.96 -21.49 24.18
CA PRO A 530 44.88 -21.56 23.20
C PRO A 530 45.30 -22.51 22.07
N PRO A 531 44.40 -23.39 21.59
CA PRO A 531 44.76 -24.33 20.54
C PRO A 531 45.14 -23.58 19.25
N LEU A 532 46.26 -24.04 18.69
CA LEU A 532 46.82 -23.70 17.39
C LEU A 532 45.76 -23.67 16.28
N HIS A 533 46.02 -22.80 15.30
CA HIS A 533 45.30 -22.59 14.05
C HIS A 533 44.38 -23.74 13.63
N GLN A 534 43.07 -23.44 13.56
CA GLN A 534 42.14 -24.31 12.83
C GLN A 534 42.62 -24.45 11.37
N PRO A 535 42.59 -25.68 10.81
CA PRO A 535 43.03 -25.93 9.46
C PRO A 535 42.19 -25.09 8.49
N ILE A 536 42.87 -24.46 7.52
CA ILE A 536 42.28 -23.68 6.44
C ILE A 536 41.30 -24.59 5.69
N ARG A 537 40.01 -24.49 6.00
CA ARG A 537 38.96 -25.13 5.21
C ARG A 537 39.03 -24.54 3.80
N HIS A 538 39.08 -25.40 2.79
CA HIS A 538 38.97 -25.01 1.37
C HIS A 538 37.83 -24.00 1.21
N ARG A 539 38.17 -22.72 1.03
CA ARG A 539 37.21 -21.67 0.73
C ARG A 539 36.65 -21.96 -0.66
N SER A 540 35.33 -22.01 -0.80
CA SER A 540 34.77 -22.04 -2.14
C SER A 540 35.17 -20.73 -2.84
N ASN A 541 35.60 -20.78 -4.12
CA ASN A 541 35.98 -19.60 -4.90
C ASN A 541 34.80 -18.63 -5.16
N ARG A 542 33.66 -18.76 -4.46
CA ARG A 542 32.47 -17.90 -4.57
C ARG A 542 32.70 -16.50 -4.05
N SER A 543 33.63 -16.27 -3.11
CA SER A 543 34.02 -14.91 -2.71
C SER A 543 34.56 -14.07 -3.86
N ARG A 544 34.94 -14.71 -4.98
CA ARG A 544 35.34 -14.02 -6.21
C ARG A 544 34.15 -13.51 -7.05
N ARG A 545 32.92 -13.98 -6.77
CA ARG A 545 31.69 -13.72 -7.54
C ARG A 545 30.69 -12.75 -6.87
N GLY A 546 31.13 -12.01 -5.84
CA GLY A 546 30.24 -11.12 -5.07
C GLY A 546 30.71 -10.82 -3.64
N LEU A 547 29.84 -10.20 -2.84
CA LEU A 547 30.10 -9.74 -1.46
C LEU A 547 29.38 -10.66 -0.45
N TYR A 548 30.14 -11.51 0.24
CA TYR A 548 29.57 -12.59 1.07
C TYR A 548 29.81 -12.43 2.58
N ASP A 549 30.72 -11.53 2.98
CA ASP A 549 31.01 -11.22 4.39
C ASP A 549 31.32 -12.46 5.25
N GLY A 550 32.21 -13.32 4.73
CA GLY A 550 32.64 -14.55 5.40
C GLY A 550 31.61 -15.69 5.40
N LYS A 551 30.44 -15.54 4.76
CA LYS A 551 29.49 -16.64 4.58
C LYS A 551 29.92 -17.56 3.45
N ASP A 552 30.19 -18.82 3.78
CA ASP A 552 30.48 -19.88 2.82
C ASP A 552 29.43 -21.00 2.88
N VAL A 553 29.46 -21.89 1.89
CA VAL A 553 28.66 -23.11 1.82
C VAL A 553 28.94 -23.97 3.06
N ARG A 554 27.88 -24.37 3.75
CA ARG A 554 27.96 -25.29 4.89
C ARG A 554 27.56 -26.69 4.45
N PHE A 555 28.24 -27.69 4.99
CA PHE A 555 27.93 -29.10 4.77
C PHE A 555 27.61 -29.75 6.12
N GLY A 556 26.73 -30.75 6.11
CA GLY A 556 26.30 -31.48 7.30
C GLY A 556 25.19 -32.45 6.97
N ASN A 557 24.49 -32.96 7.99
CA ASN A 557 23.45 -33.97 7.79
C ASN A 557 22.07 -33.42 8.15
N ASN A 558 21.06 -33.77 7.37
CA ASN A 558 19.67 -33.63 7.79
C ASN A 558 19.30 -34.84 8.65
N VAL A 559 18.73 -34.61 9.83
CA VAL A 559 18.26 -35.69 10.72
C VAL A 559 16.74 -35.54 10.84
N PRO A 560 15.97 -36.23 9.97
CA PRO A 560 14.52 -36.29 10.11
C PRO A 560 14.14 -37.16 11.32
N PHE A 561 12.85 -37.13 11.69
CA PHE A 561 12.27 -37.91 12.80
C PHE A 561 12.57 -39.42 12.70
N SER A 562 12.86 -39.92 11.48
CA SER A 562 13.26 -41.30 11.19
C SER A 562 14.72 -41.63 11.49
N MET A 563 15.52 -40.70 12.05
CA MET A 563 16.94 -40.87 12.44
C MET A 563 17.92 -41.25 11.31
N LYS A 564 17.47 -41.37 10.07
CA LYS A 564 18.33 -41.66 8.91
C LYS A 564 19.03 -40.40 8.41
N LYS A 565 20.34 -40.30 8.68
CA LYS A 565 21.17 -39.15 8.31
C LYS A 565 21.38 -39.10 6.79
N THR A 566 20.96 -38.01 6.16
CA THR A 566 21.26 -37.72 4.74
C THR A 566 22.18 -36.50 4.65
N ARG A 567 23.27 -36.60 3.88
CA ARG A 567 24.20 -35.47 3.67
C ARG A 567 23.48 -34.35 2.93
N ARG A 568 23.59 -33.12 3.43
CA ARG A 568 23.03 -31.91 2.84
C ARG A 568 24.07 -30.80 2.73
N ARG A 569 23.93 -30.01 1.68
CA ARG A 569 24.67 -28.78 1.42
C ARG A 569 23.73 -27.58 1.61
N TRP A 570 24.13 -26.63 2.46
CA TRP A 570 23.44 -25.35 2.62
C TRP A 570 24.26 -24.26 1.95
N ASN A 571 23.72 -23.69 0.87
CA ASN A 571 24.29 -22.51 0.26
C ASN A 571 23.87 -21.25 1.05
N PRO A 572 24.74 -20.24 1.19
CA PRO A 572 24.33 -18.98 1.77
C PRO A 572 23.21 -18.34 0.94
N ASN A 573 22.27 -17.68 1.61
CA ASN A 573 21.22 -16.92 0.94
C ASN A 573 21.82 -15.67 0.30
N VAL A 574 21.81 -15.63 -1.03
CA VAL A 574 22.52 -14.63 -1.85
C VAL A 574 21.49 -14.00 -2.78
N GLN A 575 21.48 -12.67 -2.81
CA GLN A 575 20.60 -11.88 -3.65
C GLN A 575 21.42 -11.06 -4.64
N TYR A 576 20.85 -10.77 -5.80
CA TYR A 576 21.44 -9.84 -6.74
C TYR A 576 20.99 -8.42 -6.38
N LYS A 577 21.93 -7.52 -6.09
CA LYS A 577 21.64 -6.13 -5.67
C LYS A 577 22.48 -5.14 -6.45
N ARG A 578 21.87 -3.99 -6.77
CA ARG A 578 22.56 -2.80 -7.30
C ARG A 578 22.92 -1.91 -6.11
N LEU A 579 24.19 -1.60 -5.95
CA LEU A 579 24.71 -0.77 -4.86
C LEU A 579 25.44 0.42 -5.47
N TYR A 580 25.15 1.63 -4.98
CA TYR A 580 25.76 2.86 -5.48
C TYR A 580 27.16 3.05 -4.90
N SER A 581 28.11 3.42 -5.75
CA SER A 581 29.44 3.89 -5.35
C SER A 581 29.47 5.41 -5.50
N GLU A 582 29.65 6.14 -4.40
CA GLU A 582 29.73 7.60 -4.40
C GLU A 582 31.02 8.07 -5.08
N VAL A 583 32.13 7.36 -4.87
CA VAL A 583 33.41 7.69 -5.49
C VAL A 583 33.35 7.50 -7.00
N LEU A 584 32.80 6.37 -7.46
CA LEU A 584 32.70 6.08 -8.90
C LEU A 584 31.53 6.78 -9.58
N ASP A 585 30.52 7.24 -8.82
CA ASP A 585 29.27 7.83 -9.31
C ASP A 585 28.51 6.88 -10.25
N GLU A 586 28.35 5.62 -9.83
CA GLU A 586 27.64 4.60 -10.63
C GLU A 586 26.98 3.53 -9.76
N MET A 587 25.95 2.88 -10.32
CA MET A 587 25.27 1.72 -9.70
C MET A 587 25.94 0.41 -10.11
N ILE A 588 26.56 -0.28 -9.15
CA ILE A 588 27.32 -1.50 -9.40
C ILE A 588 26.53 -2.72 -8.93
N ARG A 589 26.52 -3.77 -9.75
CA ARG A 589 25.79 -5.02 -9.46
C ARG A 589 26.68 -6.01 -8.71
N PHE A 590 26.17 -6.56 -7.62
CA PHE A 590 26.83 -7.62 -6.87
C PHE A 590 25.86 -8.74 -6.52
N HIS A 591 26.38 -9.97 -6.43
CA HIS A 591 25.79 -10.99 -5.58
C HIS A 591 26.12 -10.67 -4.13
N VAL A 592 25.11 -10.49 -3.28
CA VAL A 592 25.30 -10.01 -1.90
C VAL A 592 24.55 -10.91 -0.91
N THR A 593 25.17 -11.23 0.21
CA THR A 593 24.46 -11.88 1.34
C THR A 593 23.84 -10.82 2.25
N ALA A 594 22.79 -11.18 2.98
CA ALA A 594 22.20 -10.28 3.98
C ALA A 594 23.22 -9.84 5.07
N ALA A 595 24.27 -10.63 5.32
CA ALA A 595 25.35 -10.24 6.21
C ALA A 595 26.21 -9.12 5.60
N ALA A 596 26.58 -9.25 4.33
CA ALA A 596 27.32 -8.21 3.61
C ALA A 596 26.56 -6.89 3.52
N LEU A 597 25.24 -6.91 3.27
CA LEU A 597 24.42 -5.68 3.27
C LEU A 597 24.47 -4.95 4.62
N ARG A 598 24.32 -5.67 5.74
CA ARG A 598 24.43 -5.06 7.08
C ARG A 598 25.81 -4.49 7.36
N SER A 599 26.86 -5.17 6.90
CA SER A 599 28.23 -4.71 7.07
C SER A 599 28.54 -3.49 6.18
N ILE A 600 27.89 -3.37 5.01
CA ILE A 600 27.95 -2.19 4.14
C ILE A 600 27.29 -0.99 4.82
N ASP A 601 26.09 -1.17 5.38
CA ASP A 601 25.39 -0.11 6.11
C ASP A 601 26.21 0.34 7.33
N LYS A 602 26.77 -0.61 8.08
CA LYS A 602 27.62 -0.34 9.25
C LYS A 602 28.92 0.40 8.89
N ALA A 603 29.48 0.15 7.71
CA ALA A 603 30.66 0.85 7.23
C ALA A 603 30.33 2.26 6.69
N GLY A 604 29.05 2.63 6.61
CA GLY A 604 28.61 3.92 6.07
C GLY A 604 28.63 3.98 4.55
N GLY A 605 28.37 2.86 3.87
CA GLY A 605 28.23 2.79 2.41
C GLY A 605 29.15 1.77 1.73
N LEU A 606 28.90 1.53 0.44
CA LEU A 606 29.61 0.53 -0.37
C LEU A 606 31.11 0.80 -0.41
N ASP A 607 31.50 2.05 -0.68
CA ASP A 607 32.90 2.42 -0.89
C ASP A 607 33.73 2.23 0.38
N ASN A 608 33.21 2.69 1.52
CA ASN A 608 33.83 2.48 2.82
C ASN A 608 33.93 1.00 3.18
N TYR A 609 32.90 0.19 2.90
CA TYR A 609 32.95 -1.24 3.10
C TYR A 609 34.05 -1.90 2.23
N LEU A 610 34.12 -1.57 0.94
CA LEU A 610 35.13 -2.14 0.04
C LEU A 610 36.55 -1.74 0.43
N LEU A 611 36.75 -0.53 0.97
CA LEU A 611 38.07 -0.04 1.39
C LEU A 611 38.54 -0.60 2.74
N THR A 612 37.62 -0.86 3.68
CA THR A 612 37.93 -1.21 5.08
C THR A 612 37.67 -2.67 5.46
N SER A 613 36.84 -3.40 4.72
CA SER A 613 36.46 -4.77 5.08
C SER A 613 37.61 -5.76 4.90
N PRO A 614 37.94 -6.58 5.92
CA PRO A 614 38.95 -7.64 5.79
C PRO A 614 38.49 -8.80 4.88
N HIS A 615 37.19 -8.86 4.55
CA HIS A 615 36.61 -9.87 3.68
C HIS A 615 36.79 -9.54 2.19
N VAL A 616 37.14 -8.29 1.87
CA VAL A 616 37.54 -7.83 0.54
C VAL A 616 39.08 -7.85 0.50
N THR A 617 39.63 -9.05 0.25
CA THR A 617 41.07 -9.32 0.41
C THR A 617 41.93 -8.69 -0.70
N THR A 618 43.07 -8.14 -0.32
CA THR A 618 44.12 -7.54 -1.19
C THR A 618 44.86 -8.54 -2.11
N LYS A 619 44.60 -9.85 -2.01
CA LYS A 619 45.34 -10.91 -2.76
C LYS A 619 44.49 -11.70 -3.77
N GLY A 620 43.36 -11.17 -4.26
CA GLY A 620 42.50 -11.93 -5.20
C GLY A 620 41.72 -11.09 -6.22
N GLU A 621 41.35 -11.72 -7.34
CA GLU A 621 40.66 -11.09 -8.49
C GLU A 621 39.12 -11.06 -8.37
N GLY A 622 38.58 -10.99 -7.15
CA GLY A 622 37.13 -11.00 -6.95
C GLY A 622 36.44 -9.72 -7.42
N GLU A 623 35.14 -9.79 -7.76
CA GLU A 623 34.34 -8.63 -8.20
C GLU A 623 34.45 -7.43 -7.24
N GLY A 624 34.38 -7.67 -5.92
CA GLY A 624 34.55 -6.61 -4.92
C GLY A 624 35.92 -5.95 -4.95
N GLN A 625 36.99 -6.71 -5.23
CA GLN A 625 38.35 -6.17 -5.33
C GLN A 625 38.55 -5.37 -6.62
N LYS A 626 37.95 -5.79 -7.75
CA LYS A 626 37.99 -5.02 -9.01
C LYS A 626 37.41 -3.63 -8.82
N VAL A 627 36.27 -3.54 -8.14
CA VAL A 627 35.60 -2.27 -7.84
C VAL A 627 36.40 -1.44 -6.85
N ARG A 628 36.93 -2.07 -5.79
CA ARG A 628 37.85 -1.40 -4.85
C ARG A 628 39.05 -0.76 -5.55
N ASN A 629 39.66 -1.46 -6.51
CA ASN A 629 40.81 -0.93 -7.26
C ASN A 629 40.40 0.28 -8.12
N ARG A 630 39.24 0.24 -8.77
CA ARG A 630 38.68 1.39 -9.53
C ARG A 630 38.45 2.60 -8.62
N ILE A 631 37.89 2.38 -7.43
CA ILE A 631 37.70 3.43 -6.41
C ILE A 631 39.04 4.07 -6.04
N ILE A 632 40.05 3.26 -5.70
CA ILE A 632 41.39 3.75 -5.34
C ILE A 632 42.03 4.55 -6.48
N GLN A 633 41.91 4.07 -7.73
CA GLN A 633 42.44 4.77 -8.90
C GLN A 633 41.77 6.13 -9.10
N LYS A 634 40.43 6.19 -9.01
CA LYS A 634 39.69 7.45 -9.15
C LYS A 634 40.01 8.43 -8.03
N MET A 635 40.21 7.96 -6.80
CA MET A 635 40.65 8.79 -5.68
C MET A 635 42.05 9.37 -5.91
N ARG A 636 43.04 8.56 -6.34
CA ARG A 636 44.40 9.04 -6.65
C ARG A 636 44.41 10.07 -7.77
N HIS A 637 43.63 9.84 -8.83
CA HIS A 637 43.51 10.79 -9.93
C HIS A 637 42.90 12.12 -9.45
N LYS A 638 41.88 12.08 -8.60
CA LYS A 638 41.27 13.27 -7.99
C LYS A 638 42.28 14.03 -7.11
N GLU A 639 43.12 13.32 -6.36
CA GLU A 639 44.20 13.93 -5.57
C GLU A 639 45.29 14.59 -6.43
N GLU A 640 45.68 13.96 -7.55
CA GLU A 640 46.63 14.55 -8.50
C GLU A 640 46.08 15.81 -9.16
N LEU A 641 44.81 15.79 -9.59
CA LEU A 641 44.13 16.97 -10.14
C LEU A 641 44.04 18.10 -9.09
N LYS A 642 43.74 17.77 -7.84
CA LYS A 642 43.72 18.74 -6.73
C LYS A 642 45.11 19.36 -6.52
N LYS A 643 46.18 18.56 -6.55
CA LYS A 643 47.57 19.07 -6.45
C LYS A 643 47.94 19.99 -7.63
N GLN A 644 47.50 19.66 -8.85
CA GLN A 644 47.73 20.50 -10.03
C GLN A 644 46.94 21.82 -9.98
N ALA A 645 45.70 21.80 -9.49
CA ALA A 645 44.87 22.99 -9.31
C ALA A 645 45.46 23.95 -8.25
N ILE A 646 45.95 23.40 -7.13
CA ILE A 646 46.67 24.18 -6.10
C ILE A 646 47.93 24.82 -6.67
N ALA A 647 48.70 24.09 -7.49
CA ALA A 647 49.89 24.62 -8.14
C ALA A 647 49.59 25.76 -9.15
N ARG A 648 48.35 25.87 -9.63
CA ARG A 648 47.88 26.93 -10.53
C ARG A 648 47.20 28.10 -9.79
N GLY A 649 47.11 28.05 -8.46
CA GLY A 649 46.50 29.09 -7.64
C GLY A 649 44.96 29.11 -7.65
N GLU A 650 44.32 28.01 -8.06
CA GLU A 650 42.86 27.88 -8.10
C GLU A 650 42.29 27.56 -6.70
N SER A 651 41.12 28.13 -6.35
CA SER A 651 40.42 27.78 -5.11
C SER A 651 39.99 26.31 -5.14
N THR A 652 40.20 25.61 -4.01
CA THR A 652 39.86 24.19 -3.87
C THR A 652 38.62 23.93 -3.02
N ASP A 653 37.85 24.97 -2.68
CA ASP A 653 36.68 24.87 -1.78
C ASP A 653 35.60 23.91 -2.32
N ALA A 654 35.52 23.74 -3.65
CA ALA A 654 34.59 22.79 -4.30
C ALA A 654 35.06 21.32 -4.27
N TRP A 655 36.28 21.02 -3.82
CA TRP A 655 36.83 19.66 -3.82
C TRP A 655 36.63 18.91 -2.50
N ASP A 656 36.23 19.61 -1.43
CA ASP A 656 36.17 19.08 -0.06
C ASP A 656 34.83 18.48 0.37
N ASP A 657 33.90 18.29 -0.56
CA ASP A 657 32.71 17.50 -0.29
C ASP A 657 32.97 15.98 -0.44
N LYS A 658 32.81 15.29 0.70
CA LYS A 658 32.75 13.83 0.91
C LYS A 658 34.01 12.99 0.68
N ILE A 659 35.19 13.43 1.14
CA ILE A 659 36.30 12.51 1.47
C ILE A 659 36.85 12.84 2.86
N VAL A 660 35.99 12.79 3.88
CA VAL A 660 36.43 12.83 5.29
C VAL A 660 35.78 11.67 6.02
N LEU A 661 36.43 10.49 5.96
CA LEU A 661 36.29 9.43 6.98
C LEU A 661 37.32 8.27 6.87
N ILE A 662 38.50 8.47 6.25
CA ILE A 662 39.53 7.40 6.16
C ILE A 662 40.91 7.85 6.68
N GLY A 663 40.99 8.98 7.41
CA GLY A 663 42.24 9.49 7.97
C GLY A 663 42.66 8.91 9.33
N LYS A 664 41.86 8.07 10.01
CA LYS A 664 42.13 7.68 11.41
C LYS A 664 42.28 6.19 11.73
N LYS A 665 42.33 5.27 10.76
CA LYS A 665 42.49 3.82 11.06
C LYS A 665 43.40 3.01 10.14
N ILE A 666 44.20 3.63 9.28
CA ILE A 666 45.27 2.93 8.56
C ILE A 666 46.59 3.27 9.27
N LYS A 667 47.02 2.44 10.22
CA LYS A 667 48.43 2.43 10.62
C LYS A 667 49.23 1.92 9.41
N PRO A 668 50.28 2.60 8.95
CA PRO A 668 51.18 2.04 7.96
C PRO A 668 51.83 0.79 8.56
N GLN A 669 51.62 -0.37 7.92
CA GLN A 669 52.52 -1.50 8.13
C GLN A 669 53.85 -1.10 7.51
N THR A 670 54.79 -0.71 8.36
CA THR A 670 56.20 -0.62 8.03
C THR A 670 56.64 -1.93 7.39
N THR A 671 57.05 -1.83 6.13
CA THR A 671 57.81 -2.85 5.41
C THR A 671 59.12 -3.07 6.15
N ALA A 672 59.23 -4.18 6.87
CA ALA A 672 60.53 -4.80 7.09
C ALA A 672 60.92 -5.51 5.78
N ASN A 673 62.21 -5.39 5.43
CA ASN A 673 62.91 -5.96 4.27
C ASN A 673 63.05 -5.03 3.06
N ALA A 674 64.07 -4.17 3.13
CA ALA A 674 64.91 -3.80 2.00
C ALA A 674 66.32 -3.49 2.54
N ASP A 675 67.08 -4.54 2.87
CA ASP A 675 68.53 -4.56 2.73
C ASP A 675 68.81 -5.73 1.78
N GLN A 676 69.02 -5.42 0.50
CA GLN A 676 69.95 -6.08 -0.42
C GLN A 676 69.79 -5.48 -1.82
N GLU A 677 70.79 -4.64 -2.14
CA GLU A 677 71.26 -4.08 -3.42
C GLU A 677 70.32 -3.23 -4.30
#